data_AF-A0A0Q2Y6D3-F1
#
_entry.id   AF-A0A0Q2Y6D3-F1
#
_cell.length_a   1.000
_cell.length_b   1.000
_cell.length_c   1.000
_cell.angle_alpha   90.00
_cell.angle_beta   90.00
_cell.angle_gamma   90.00
#
_symmetry.space_group_name_H-M   'P 1'
#
loop_
_entity.id
_entity.type
_entity.pdbx_description
1 polymer ?
#
loop_
_entity_poly.entity_id
_entity_poly.type
_entity_poly.pdbx_seq_one_letter_code
_entity_poly.pdbx_strand_id
1 'polypeptide(L)'
;MNRISRLAIGISSLMCGSVSAAIPLYDVVVAKDGSGDFTSVQQAIDAAPQNNQQYVIYIRKGIYPERLNITRNNLYLIGEDRDRTIITASFANGTLDANGVRTGTAGSRTVYVNALDFKARTVTIENGFDFNANQAKDANDPTKLRDTQAVALMVAQKADRAQFKDVNLVGYQDTLYLRGGRSVFEESVISGNVDFIFGHGTGLFKSTELVARNRFDVAPGTPYGYITAPSTNIEQPFGLVFKDCRLTKEEGVPADSYGLGRPWHPTTTFADGRYADPNAIGHAAFIDCDMDDHIYGWDKMSGRDIDQQTIWFYPQDSRFWEYESRGPGAALGEQRPQLKTAALSQYSDDKVLSGWQADLSLGQNSELHGEVLHNLMRFPAQVTVRDSAGKQRQTQTDAKGRYQLSIAGMTGPLLVSADDRSGSSCLHSDQPRSVCATALVVDLNNNAVSTGNVNPFSDLQVSNLATREGIDGPQHLLELERLPAFSRQIWLETNQQFRQLNGGQDALNSPVSYAPTLHPQMKALADNVVHNRGYNSRTGLANQVALTDAAFQPIINLNAVSQYLVTADQLAVQRQRVQNAETRLFIVGDSTASNYEPDVFPRMGWGQALAEKLSDMPNLAVVNAARSGRSSRDFINGLWLSHLEPMVKAGDYLFIQFGHNDSKCNRAASDRGEVDVLNLCTYPNDTNGQVQFPQGEEALSFQRSLERYIEFALEHNMQPVLLTSVPRVRNDSNRPELPLTTQQHVTRQNSQHGFEFVGSYYQTVLDTARLHQVPVLDIQQRMIEATNQQGDWRHLWLAVDPNDYPYYQGRTGSLDKPDTTHFQQAGAQLVAELVWDEMRAQIASFTENI
;
A
#
# COMPACT_ATOMS: atom_id res chain seq x y z
N MET A 1 -15.69 43.11 60.77
CA MET A 1 -14.97 43.69 59.63
C MET A 1 -14.19 42.55 58.98
N ASN A 2 -14.69 42.05 57.84
CA ASN A 2 -14.06 42.15 56.51
C ASN A 2 -12.87 41.16 56.33
N ARG A 3 -13.04 40.10 55.50
CA ARG A 3 -12.74 40.08 54.03
C ARG A 3 -11.22 40.09 53.79
N ILE A 4 -10.53 39.28 52.99
CA ILE A 4 -10.75 38.57 51.71
C ILE A 4 -9.48 37.72 51.50
N SER A 5 -9.57 36.41 51.32
CA SER A 5 -9.35 35.67 50.05
C SER A 5 -7.97 35.81 49.39
N ARG A 6 -7.25 34.67 49.26
CA ARG A 6 -6.72 34.12 48.00
C ARG A 6 -6.09 32.74 48.29
N LEU A 7 -6.91 31.70 48.19
CA LEU A 7 -6.47 30.31 48.07
C LEU A 7 -6.09 30.09 46.61
N ALA A 8 -4.81 29.90 46.33
CA ALA A 8 -4.35 29.35 45.06
C ALA A 8 -4.42 27.82 45.16
N ILE A 9 -5.56 27.24 44.75
CA ILE A 9 -5.62 25.80 44.46
C ILE A 9 -5.03 25.64 43.07
N GLY A 10 -3.76 25.22 43.02
CA GLY A 10 -3.16 24.67 41.82
C GLY A 10 -3.89 23.39 41.47
N ILE A 11 -4.79 23.48 40.49
CA ILE A 11 -5.30 22.30 39.78
C ILE A 11 -4.12 21.79 38.96
N SER A 12 -3.43 20.79 39.51
CA SER A 12 -2.54 19.95 38.73
C SER A 12 -3.43 19.07 37.86
N SER A 13 -3.74 19.55 36.67
CA SER A 13 -4.32 18.76 35.60
C SER A 13 -3.29 17.69 35.22
N LEU A 14 -3.40 16.51 35.84
CA LEU A 14 -2.84 15.30 35.28
C LEU A 14 -3.52 15.10 33.92
N MET A 15 -2.84 15.54 32.85
CA MET A 15 -3.11 15.03 31.51
C MET A 15 -2.70 13.57 31.50
N CYS A 16 -3.67 12.69 31.78
CA CYS A 16 -3.58 11.28 31.43
C CYS A 16 -3.77 11.19 29.91
N GLY A 17 -2.74 11.59 29.15
CA GLY A 17 -2.68 11.39 27.72
C GLY A 17 -2.35 9.93 27.42
N SER A 18 -3.38 9.12 27.18
CA SER A 18 -3.21 7.87 26.44
C SER A 18 -4.44 7.66 25.56
N VAL A 19 -4.43 8.36 24.42
CA VAL A 19 -5.22 7.98 23.25
C VAL A 19 -4.20 7.67 22.17
N SER A 20 -3.92 6.40 21.94
CA SER A 20 -3.22 5.95 20.74
C SER A 20 -4.09 4.88 20.11
N ALA A 21 -4.73 5.21 18.99
CA ALA A 21 -5.25 4.21 18.06
C ALA A 21 -5.57 4.84 16.70
N ALA A 22 -4.63 4.71 15.76
CA ALA A 22 -4.73 3.58 14.85
C ALA A 22 -3.40 2.83 14.78
N ILE A 23 -3.47 1.52 14.58
CA ILE A 23 -2.45 0.69 13.94
C ILE A 23 -3.25 -0.41 13.24
N PRO A 24 -2.98 -0.68 11.96
CA PRO A 24 -3.04 -2.07 11.53
C PRO A 24 -1.84 -2.38 10.65
N LEU A 25 -0.66 -2.10 11.21
CA LEU A 25 0.52 -2.84 10.88
C LEU A 25 0.38 -4.25 11.49
N TYR A 26 0.58 -5.28 10.66
CA TYR A 26 0.47 -6.66 11.10
C TYR A 26 1.74 -7.12 11.84
N ASP A 27 1.56 -7.96 12.85
CA ASP A 27 2.65 -8.62 13.57
C ASP A 27 3.08 -9.91 12.86
N VAL A 28 2.10 -10.67 12.33
CA VAL A 28 2.33 -11.91 11.56
C VAL A 28 1.38 -12.02 10.37
N VAL A 29 1.78 -12.79 9.36
CA VAL A 29 0.97 -13.08 8.17
C VAL A 29 0.67 -14.57 8.03
N VAL A 30 -0.57 -14.89 7.65
CA VAL A 30 -1.05 -16.23 7.35
C VAL A 30 -1.24 -16.35 5.85
N ALA A 31 -0.59 -17.32 5.20
CA ALA A 31 -0.78 -17.61 3.79
C ALA A 31 -0.83 -19.12 3.54
N LYS A 32 -1.90 -19.58 2.88
CA LYS A 32 -2.15 -21.00 2.65
C LYS A 32 -1.10 -21.67 1.75
N ASP A 33 -0.45 -20.90 0.88
CA ASP A 33 0.61 -21.35 -0.03
C ASP A 33 1.99 -21.48 0.62
N GLY A 34 2.11 -21.14 1.92
CA GLY A 34 3.36 -21.19 2.66
C GLY A 34 4.25 -19.93 2.49
N SER A 35 3.77 -18.89 1.82
CA SER A 35 4.49 -17.61 1.69
C SER A 35 4.45 -16.73 2.94
N GLY A 36 3.63 -17.08 3.93
CA GLY A 36 3.48 -16.36 5.20
C GLY A 36 4.19 -17.05 6.37
N ASP A 37 4.11 -16.43 7.55
CA ASP A 37 4.68 -16.96 8.80
C ASP A 37 3.94 -18.23 9.27
N PHE A 38 2.66 -18.34 8.94
CA PHE A 38 1.80 -19.48 9.24
C PHE A 38 0.93 -19.88 8.03
N THR A 39 0.46 -21.12 8.02
CA THR A 39 -0.51 -21.63 7.03
C THR A 39 -1.93 -21.76 7.59
N SER A 40 -2.10 -21.62 8.92
CA SER A 40 -3.38 -21.68 9.65
C SER A 40 -3.55 -20.43 10.52
N VAL A 41 -4.78 -19.91 10.60
CA VAL A 41 -5.11 -18.74 11.42
C VAL A 41 -5.10 -19.10 12.90
N GLN A 42 -5.62 -20.26 13.28
CA GLN A 42 -5.57 -20.72 14.67
C GLN A 42 -4.12 -20.87 15.17
N GLN A 43 -3.20 -21.38 14.33
CA GLN A 43 -1.78 -21.48 14.71
C GLN A 43 -1.17 -20.09 14.99
N ALA A 44 -1.50 -19.09 14.17
CA ALA A 44 -1.05 -17.73 14.39
C ALA A 44 -1.65 -17.12 15.69
N ILE A 45 -2.90 -17.44 16.00
CA ILE A 45 -3.56 -17.05 17.26
C ILE A 45 -2.85 -17.69 18.46
N ASP A 46 -2.54 -18.98 18.38
CA ASP A 46 -1.89 -19.74 19.45
C ASP A 46 -0.44 -19.28 19.71
N ALA A 47 0.25 -18.82 18.65
CA ALA A 47 1.61 -18.28 18.73
C ALA A 47 1.68 -16.86 19.34
N ALA A 48 0.54 -16.17 19.46
CA ALA A 48 0.49 -14.81 19.96
C ALA A 48 1.02 -14.71 21.40
N PRO A 49 1.88 -13.72 21.72
CA PRO A 49 2.35 -13.50 23.09
C PRO A 49 1.20 -13.27 24.06
N GLN A 50 1.25 -13.93 25.23
CA GLN A 50 0.22 -13.85 26.27
C GLN A 50 0.37 -12.56 27.10
N ASN A 51 0.22 -11.41 26.43
CA ASN A 51 0.21 -10.08 27.02
C ASN A 51 -1.01 -9.29 26.51
N ASN A 52 -1.22 -8.07 27.01
CA ASN A 52 -2.36 -7.22 26.63
C ASN A 52 -2.07 -6.29 25.43
N GLN A 53 -0.89 -6.40 24.81
CA GLN A 53 -0.58 -5.62 23.61
C GLN A 53 -1.43 -6.12 22.44
N GLN A 54 -1.81 -5.20 21.55
CA GLN A 54 -2.52 -5.56 20.34
C GLN A 54 -1.67 -6.49 19.49
N TYR A 55 -2.27 -7.61 19.06
CA TYR A 55 -1.65 -8.57 18.14
C TYR A 55 -2.48 -8.64 16.87
N VAL A 56 -1.87 -8.28 15.74
CA VAL A 56 -2.52 -8.12 14.44
C VAL A 56 -2.07 -9.25 13.52
N ILE A 57 -3.03 -10.02 13.02
CA ILE A 57 -2.80 -11.12 12.08
C ILE A 57 -3.36 -10.71 10.72
N TYR A 58 -2.48 -10.64 9.72
CA TYR A 58 -2.88 -10.46 8.32
C TYR A 58 -3.11 -11.81 7.65
N ILE A 59 -4.22 -11.98 6.95
CA ILE A 59 -4.63 -13.26 6.35
C ILE A 59 -4.74 -13.06 4.84
N ARG A 60 -3.84 -13.68 4.08
CA ARG A 60 -3.86 -13.65 2.61
C ARG A 60 -5.14 -14.29 2.06
N LYS A 61 -5.41 -14.07 0.78
CA LYS A 61 -6.52 -14.74 0.07
C LYS A 61 -6.40 -16.26 0.19
N GLY A 62 -7.52 -16.91 0.44
CA GLY A 62 -7.62 -18.36 0.57
C GLY A 62 -8.85 -18.80 1.35
N ILE A 63 -9.20 -20.07 1.19
CA ILE A 63 -10.21 -20.75 2.01
C ILE A 63 -9.49 -21.50 3.12
N TYR A 64 -9.80 -21.17 4.37
CA TYR A 64 -9.24 -21.69 5.61
C TYR A 64 -10.28 -22.58 6.31
N PRO A 65 -10.27 -23.91 6.07
CA PRO A 65 -11.25 -24.85 6.63
C PRO A 65 -10.91 -25.20 8.09
N GLU A 66 -11.11 -24.24 8.99
CA GLU A 66 -10.75 -24.34 10.40
C GLU A 66 -11.75 -23.62 11.31
N ARG A 67 -11.75 -24.02 12.58
CA ARG A 67 -12.54 -23.38 13.63
C ARG A 67 -11.63 -22.56 14.51
N LEU A 68 -12.06 -21.34 14.85
CA LEU A 68 -11.26 -20.43 15.66
C LEU A 68 -11.77 -20.34 17.09
N ASN A 69 -10.84 -20.43 18.05
CA ASN A 69 -11.07 -20.22 19.47
C ASN A 69 -10.25 -19.02 19.96
N ILE A 70 -10.91 -17.86 20.06
CA ILE A 70 -10.27 -16.59 20.41
C ILE A 70 -10.53 -16.31 21.89
N THR A 71 -9.52 -16.59 22.72
CA THR A 71 -9.54 -16.30 24.16
C THR A 71 -8.52 -15.25 24.58
N ARG A 72 -7.67 -14.80 23.65
CA ARG A 72 -6.68 -13.73 23.86
C ARG A 72 -7.34 -12.36 23.62
N ASN A 73 -7.20 -11.44 24.58
CA ASN A 73 -7.67 -10.07 24.43
C ASN A 73 -6.88 -9.33 23.34
N ASN A 74 -7.47 -8.24 22.80
CA ASN A 74 -6.80 -7.31 21.90
C ASN A 74 -6.16 -7.99 20.66
N LEU A 75 -6.87 -8.97 20.10
CA LEU A 75 -6.51 -9.65 18.85
C LEU A 75 -7.23 -8.97 17.68
N TYR A 76 -6.53 -8.74 16.58
CA TYR A 76 -7.09 -8.14 15.38
C TYR A 76 -6.79 -8.99 14.14
N LEU A 77 -7.83 -9.53 13.50
CA LEU A 77 -7.73 -10.22 12.21
C LEU A 77 -8.00 -9.25 11.05
N ILE A 78 -7.15 -9.29 10.03
CA ILE A 78 -7.30 -8.51 8.81
C ILE A 78 -7.19 -9.46 7.63
N GLY A 79 -8.24 -9.63 6.84
CA GLY A 79 -8.12 -10.33 5.57
C GLY A 79 -7.62 -9.41 4.45
N GLU A 80 -6.97 -9.99 3.45
CA GLU A 80 -6.54 -9.31 2.23
C GLU A 80 -7.72 -8.90 1.35
N ASP A 81 -8.79 -9.68 1.37
CA ASP A 81 -9.97 -9.51 0.52
C ASP A 81 -11.18 -10.14 1.20
N ARG A 82 -12.27 -9.38 1.36
CA ARG A 82 -13.44 -9.86 2.10
C ARG A 82 -14.00 -11.14 1.49
N ASP A 83 -14.11 -11.19 0.16
CA ASP A 83 -14.83 -12.26 -0.55
C ASP A 83 -13.91 -13.44 -0.89
N ARG A 84 -12.59 -13.27 -0.76
CA ARG A 84 -11.58 -14.32 -1.07
C ARG A 84 -10.75 -14.79 0.13
N THR A 85 -10.81 -14.11 1.27
CA THR A 85 -10.24 -14.59 2.53
C THR A 85 -11.38 -15.17 3.38
N ILE A 86 -11.55 -16.49 3.35
CA ILE A 86 -12.73 -17.18 3.91
C ILE A 86 -12.29 -18.12 5.03
N ILE A 87 -12.82 -17.93 6.23
CA ILE A 87 -12.68 -18.83 7.38
C ILE A 87 -13.96 -19.63 7.50
N THR A 88 -13.90 -20.96 7.33
CA THR A 88 -15.11 -21.79 7.21
C THR A 88 -14.99 -23.11 7.98
N ALA A 89 -16.13 -23.55 8.51
CA ALA A 89 -16.31 -24.90 9.03
C ALA A 89 -17.78 -25.31 8.87
N SER A 90 -18.06 -26.60 8.66
CA SER A 90 -19.42 -27.09 8.42
C SER A 90 -19.93 -27.88 9.63
N PHE A 91 -20.57 -27.19 10.58
CA PHE A 91 -21.17 -27.81 11.77
C PHE A 91 -22.56 -27.22 12.01
N ALA A 92 -23.58 -28.07 12.06
CA ALA A 92 -24.87 -27.73 12.68
C ALA A 92 -24.92 -28.25 14.12
N ASN A 93 -25.84 -27.74 14.94
CA ASN A 93 -26.12 -28.21 16.29
C ASN A 93 -26.30 -29.73 16.37
N GLY A 94 -27.09 -30.30 15.44
CA GLY A 94 -27.34 -31.74 15.37
C GLY A 94 -26.12 -32.58 15.01
N THR A 95 -25.02 -31.96 14.57
CA THR A 95 -23.76 -32.65 14.28
C THR A 95 -23.22 -33.28 15.55
N LEU A 96 -22.78 -34.54 15.44
CA LEU A 96 -22.16 -35.26 16.55
C LEU A 96 -20.66 -35.00 16.56
N ASP A 97 -20.10 -34.81 17.75
CA ASP A 97 -18.66 -34.75 17.96
C ASP A 97 -18.02 -36.16 17.95
N ALA A 98 -16.70 -36.23 18.17
CA ALA A 98 -15.96 -37.49 18.19
C ALA A 98 -16.43 -38.49 19.27
N ASN A 99 -17.19 -38.03 20.27
CA ASN A 99 -17.75 -38.85 21.34
C ASN A 99 -19.23 -39.19 21.08
N GLY A 100 -19.79 -38.82 19.92
CA GLY A 100 -21.20 -39.04 19.60
C GLY A 100 -22.15 -38.07 20.30
N VAL A 101 -21.65 -36.98 20.89
CA VAL A 101 -22.47 -35.97 21.57
C VAL A 101 -22.82 -34.86 20.58
N ARG A 102 -24.07 -34.39 20.60
CA ARG A 102 -24.48 -33.24 19.79
C ARG A 102 -23.66 -32.01 20.18
N THR A 103 -23.13 -31.32 19.18
CA THR A 103 -22.38 -30.08 19.40
C THR A 103 -23.25 -28.98 20.01
N GLY A 104 -24.56 -28.94 19.69
CA GLY A 104 -25.45 -27.89 20.14
C GLY A 104 -25.24 -26.58 19.37
N THR A 105 -26.18 -25.63 19.44
CA THR A 105 -26.08 -24.35 18.72
C THR A 105 -24.76 -23.63 19.02
N ALA A 106 -24.38 -23.52 20.30
CA ALA A 106 -23.10 -22.92 20.67
C ALA A 106 -21.91 -23.75 20.13
N GLY A 107 -21.96 -25.08 20.15
CA GLY A 107 -20.91 -25.94 19.61
C GLY A 107 -20.78 -25.93 18.09
N SER A 108 -21.78 -25.43 17.37
CA SER A 108 -21.78 -25.35 15.89
C SER A 108 -20.90 -24.23 15.31
N ARG A 109 -20.52 -23.25 16.14
CA ARG A 109 -19.76 -22.05 15.74
C ARG A 109 -18.48 -22.34 14.94
N THR A 110 -18.28 -21.63 13.82
CA THR A 110 -16.98 -21.56 13.12
C THR A 110 -15.98 -20.73 13.93
N VAL A 111 -16.35 -19.51 14.32
CA VAL A 111 -15.50 -18.59 15.09
C VAL A 111 -16.12 -18.32 16.46
N TYR A 112 -15.32 -18.53 17.50
CA TYR A 112 -15.67 -18.25 18.89
C TYR A 112 -14.84 -17.11 19.45
N VAL A 113 -15.47 -15.96 19.69
CA VAL A 113 -14.85 -14.82 20.35
C VAL A 113 -15.25 -14.81 21.81
N ASN A 114 -14.30 -15.07 22.71
CA ASN A 114 -14.52 -15.06 24.16
C ASN A 114 -13.43 -14.27 24.88
N ALA A 115 -13.13 -13.09 24.34
CA ALA A 115 -12.08 -12.19 24.77
C ALA A 115 -12.50 -10.72 24.59
N LEU A 116 -11.85 -9.82 25.31
CA LEU A 116 -12.07 -8.38 25.21
C LEU A 116 -11.36 -7.79 23.99
N ASP A 117 -11.92 -6.72 23.42
CA ASP A 117 -11.26 -5.90 22.40
C ASP A 117 -10.86 -6.66 21.12
N PHE A 118 -11.59 -7.72 20.77
CA PHE A 118 -11.38 -8.43 19.51
C PHE A 118 -11.80 -7.56 18.32
N LYS A 119 -11.03 -7.62 17.24
CA LYS A 119 -11.34 -6.91 15.98
C LYS A 119 -11.21 -7.87 14.79
N ALA A 120 -12.07 -7.69 13.79
CA ALA A 120 -11.92 -8.33 12.49
C ALA A 120 -12.27 -7.35 11.36
N ARG A 121 -11.49 -7.33 10.27
CA ARG A 121 -11.88 -6.63 9.05
C ARG A 121 -11.57 -7.38 7.78
N THR A 122 -12.34 -7.09 6.73
CA THR A 122 -12.05 -7.53 5.35
C THR A 122 -11.90 -9.04 5.25
N VAL A 123 -12.81 -9.79 5.88
CA VAL A 123 -12.75 -11.26 5.96
C VAL A 123 -14.15 -11.86 5.95
N THR A 124 -14.31 -13.02 5.31
CA THR A 124 -15.53 -13.83 5.40
C THR A 124 -15.41 -14.85 6.52
N ILE A 125 -16.42 -14.93 7.38
CA ILE A 125 -16.62 -16.01 8.36
C ILE A 125 -17.89 -16.76 7.96
N GLU A 126 -17.74 -18.05 7.68
CA GLU A 126 -18.80 -18.89 7.15
C GLU A 126 -19.04 -20.10 8.06
N ASN A 127 -20.31 -20.47 8.25
CA ASN A 127 -20.66 -21.84 8.55
C ASN A 127 -21.13 -22.55 7.28
N GLY A 128 -20.29 -23.46 6.78
CA GLY A 128 -20.51 -24.15 5.51
C GLY A 128 -21.53 -25.29 5.60
N PHE A 129 -22.41 -25.31 6.61
CA PHE A 129 -23.49 -26.29 6.69
C PHE A 129 -24.53 -26.04 5.59
N ASP A 130 -24.70 -27.02 4.69
CA ASP A 130 -25.67 -26.94 3.60
C ASP A 130 -27.10 -27.23 4.09
N PHE A 131 -27.75 -26.17 4.57
CA PHE A 131 -29.12 -26.22 5.07
C PHE A 131 -30.10 -26.72 4.00
N ASN A 132 -30.05 -26.16 2.79
CA ASN A 132 -31.02 -26.50 1.75
C ASN A 132 -30.87 -27.95 1.29
N ALA A 133 -29.64 -28.45 1.12
CA ALA A 133 -29.41 -29.86 0.83
C ALA A 133 -29.88 -30.75 1.99
N ASN A 134 -29.65 -30.36 3.25
CA ASN A 134 -30.17 -31.10 4.40
C ASN A 134 -31.70 -31.16 4.41
N GLN A 135 -32.38 -30.05 4.11
CA GLN A 135 -33.84 -30.01 4.06
C GLN A 135 -34.41 -30.86 2.93
N ALA A 136 -33.72 -30.92 1.78
CA ALA A 136 -34.10 -31.72 0.63
C ALA A 136 -33.98 -33.24 0.84
N LYS A 137 -33.22 -33.70 1.84
CA LYS A 137 -33.12 -35.13 2.18
C LYS A 137 -34.49 -35.71 2.55
N ASP A 138 -34.68 -37.00 2.27
CA ASP A 138 -35.87 -37.73 2.72
C ASP A 138 -36.03 -37.67 4.25
N ALA A 139 -37.28 -37.61 4.73
CA ALA A 139 -37.57 -37.49 6.17
C ALA A 139 -37.01 -38.67 7.01
N ASN A 140 -36.79 -39.82 6.38
CA ASN A 140 -36.24 -41.03 6.99
C ASN A 140 -34.75 -41.23 6.72
N ASP A 141 -34.08 -40.31 6.02
CA ASP A 141 -32.63 -40.37 5.82
C ASP A 141 -31.92 -40.21 7.19
N PRO A 142 -31.13 -41.20 7.63
CA PRO A 142 -30.46 -41.14 8.93
C PRO A 142 -29.43 -40.00 9.05
N THR A 143 -29.04 -39.39 7.93
CA THR A 143 -28.12 -38.24 7.87
C THR A 143 -28.84 -36.90 7.83
N LYS A 144 -30.18 -36.86 7.81
CA LYS A 144 -30.96 -35.62 7.90
C LYS A 144 -30.93 -35.09 9.33
N LEU A 145 -30.33 -33.92 9.50
CA LEU A 145 -30.31 -33.23 10.79
C LEU A 145 -31.64 -32.49 10.98
N ARG A 146 -32.25 -32.65 12.17
CA ARG A 146 -33.43 -31.89 12.60
C ARG A 146 -33.05 -30.57 13.26
N ASP A 147 -31.91 -30.58 13.93
CA ASP A 147 -31.31 -29.44 14.63
C ASP A 147 -30.33 -28.76 13.67
N THR A 148 -30.85 -27.88 12.81
CA THR A 148 -30.20 -27.32 11.61
C THR A 148 -29.46 -26.00 11.79
N GLN A 149 -29.46 -25.47 13.00
CA GLN A 149 -28.80 -24.21 13.37
C GLN A 149 -27.28 -24.37 13.33
N ALA A 150 -26.62 -23.42 12.66
CA ALA A 150 -25.24 -23.53 12.25
C ALA A 150 -24.57 -22.14 12.31
N VAL A 151 -23.99 -21.85 13.47
CA VAL A 151 -23.45 -20.53 13.80
C VAL A 151 -22.16 -20.27 13.03
N ALA A 152 -22.04 -19.14 12.35
CA ALA A 152 -20.79 -18.70 11.75
C ALA A 152 -19.91 -18.02 12.82
N LEU A 153 -20.48 -17.04 13.53
CA LEU A 153 -19.78 -16.25 14.54
C LEU A 153 -20.54 -16.25 15.86
N MET A 154 -19.84 -16.54 16.95
CA MET A 154 -20.34 -16.38 18.31
C MET A 154 -19.50 -15.36 19.09
N VAL A 155 -20.13 -14.28 19.54
CA VAL A 155 -19.58 -13.35 20.54
C VAL A 155 -20.03 -13.82 21.91
N ALA A 156 -19.14 -14.49 22.63
CA ALA A 156 -19.44 -15.25 23.83
C ALA A 156 -19.46 -14.40 25.10
N GLN A 157 -19.83 -15.01 26.22
CA GLN A 157 -20.14 -14.33 27.48
C GLN A 157 -19.01 -13.44 28.03
N LYS A 158 -17.74 -13.78 27.81
CA LYS A 158 -16.61 -12.95 28.26
C LYS A 158 -16.17 -11.90 27.25
N ALA A 159 -16.73 -11.90 26.04
CA ALA A 159 -16.39 -10.93 25.02
C ALA A 159 -17.14 -9.61 25.25
N ASP A 160 -16.42 -8.51 25.12
CA ASP A 160 -16.96 -7.15 25.13
C ASP A 160 -16.04 -6.27 24.27
N ARG A 161 -16.61 -5.23 23.67
CA ARG A 161 -15.92 -4.33 22.73
C ARG A 161 -15.40 -5.04 21.47
N ALA A 162 -16.17 -6.01 20.97
CA ALA A 162 -15.84 -6.72 19.74
C ALA A 162 -16.22 -5.89 18.50
N GLN A 163 -15.29 -5.69 17.55
CA GLN A 163 -15.51 -4.85 16.37
C GLN A 163 -15.33 -5.64 15.08
N PHE A 164 -16.24 -5.42 14.14
CA PHE A 164 -16.25 -6.07 12.84
C PHE A 164 -16.51 -5.00 11.78
N LYS A 165 -15.62 -4.85 10.81
CA LYS A 165 -15.78 -3.90 9.70
C LYS A 165 -15.54 -4.58 8.37
N ASP A 166 -16.40 -4.37 7.37
CA ASP A 166 -16.23 -4.99 6.05
C ASP A 166 -16.05 -6.52 6.16
N VAL A 167 -16.82 -7.15 7.06
CA VAL A 167 -16.85 -8.61 7.19
C VAL A 167 -18.06 -9.17 6.46
N ASN A 168 -17.95 -10.40 5.97
CA ASN A 168 -19.08 -11.16 5.49
C ASN A 168 -19.36 -12.32 6.45
N LEU A 169 -20.56 -12.37 7.03
CA LEU A 169 -21.00 -13.47 7.88
C LEU A 169 -21.99 -14.32 7.11
N VAL A 170 -21.60 -15.55 6.82
CA VAL A 170 -22.35 -16.45 5.93
C VAL A 170 -22.88 -17.64 6.70
N GLY A 171 -24.18 -17.85 6.60
CA GLY A 171 -24.86 -19.00 7.18
C GLY A 171 -26.28 -19.14 6.65
N TYR A 172 -27.08 -19.92 7.36
CA TYR A 172 -28.52 -20.06 7.12
C TYR A 172 -29.23 -19.79 8.44
N GLN A 173 -29.44 -20.81 9.26
CA GLN A 173 -30.09 -20.66 10.55
C GLN A 173 -29.05 -20.33 11.63
N ASP A 174 -29.34 -19.32 12.45
CA ASP A 174 -28.53 -18.87 13.60
C ASP A 174 -27.11 -18.37 13.20
N THR A 175 -26.94 -17.67 12.07
CA THR A 175 -25.62 -17.23 11.57
C THR A 175 -24.77 -16.48 12.61
N LEU A 176 -25.33 -15.50 13.33
CA LEU A 176 -24.63 -14.65 14.29
C LEU A 176 -25.25 -14.75 15.69
N TYR A 177 -24.46 -15.24 16.65
CA TYR A 177 -24.87 -15.37 18.05
C TYR A 177 -24.18 -14.36 18.97
N LEU A 178 -24.93 -13.37 19.47
CA LEU A 178 -24.45 -12.37 20.43
C LEU A 178 -24.86 -12.74 21.86
N ARG A 179 -23.94 -13.33 22.62
CA ARG A 179 -24.15 -13.73 24.04
C ARG A 179 -23.41 -12.83 25.03
N GLY A 180 -22.34 -12.17 24.59
CA GLY A 180 -21.46 -11.31 25.40
C GLY A 180 -21.99 -9.91 25.65
N GLY A 181 -21.06 -8.98 25.87
CA GLY A 181 -21.30 -7.55 26.04
C GLY A 181 -21.58 -6.84 24.72
N ARG A 182 -20.79 -5.79 24.43
CA ARG A 182 -21.01 -4.90 23.28
C ARG A 182 -20.24 -5.36 22.05
N SER A 183 -20.87 -5.21 20.89
CA SER A 183 -20.28 -5.47 19.58
C SER A 183 -20.72 -4.44 18.54
N VAL A 184 -19.84 -4.16 17.56
CA VAL A 184 -20.14 -3.27 16.43
C VAL A 184 -19.87 -4.02 15.13
N PHE A 185 -20.80 -3.93 14.18
CA PHE A 185 -20.69 -4.41 12.81
C PHE A 185 -20.88 -3.21 11.87
N GLU A 186 -19.85 -2.85 11.11
CA GLU A 186 -19.85 -1.68 10.24
C GLU A 186 -19.56 -2.10 8.80
N GLU A 187 -20.30 -1.55 7.82
CA GLU A 187 -20.04 -1.78 6.39
C GLU A 187 -19.93 -3.28 6.03
N SER A 188 -20.68 -4.12 6.73
CA SER A 188 -20.58 -5.58 6.66
C SER A 188 -21.73 -6.19 5.88
N VAL A 189 -21.65 -7.48 5.61
CA VAL A 189 -22.73 -8.28 5.01
C VAL A 189 -23.03 -9.46 5.95
N ILE A 190 -24.30 -9.69 6.27
CA ILE A 190 -24.73 -10.80 7.12
C ILE A 190 -25.87 -11.51 6.40
N SER A 191 -25.71 -12.80 6.14
CA SER A 191 -26.69 -13.60 5.41
C SER A 191 -27.23 -14.76 6.25
N GLY A 192 -28.52 -15.02 6.12
CA GLY A 192 -29.16 -16.18 6.72
C GLY A 192 -30.66 -16.25 6.46
N ASN A 193 -31.33 -17.18 7.13
CA ASN A 193 -32.77 -17.39 7.03
C ASN A 193 -33.48 -17.24 8.38
N VAL A 194 -33.47 -18.27 9.22
CA VAL A 194 -34.16 -18.30 10.51
C VAL A 194 -33.22 -17.76 11.59
N ASP A 195 -33.67 -16.73 12.30
CA ASP A 195 -33.02 -16.16 13.49
C ASP A 195 -31.54 -15.82 13.27
N PHE A 196 -31.17 -15.35 12.08
CA PHE A 196 -29.76 -15.33 11.70
C PHE A 196 -28.94 -14.26 12.43
N ILE A 197 -29.58 -13.33 13.15
CA ILE A 197 -28.95 -12.49 14.18
C ILE A 197 -29.71 -12.64 15.50
N PHE A 198 -29.12 -13.28 16.48
CA PHE A 198 -29.83 -13.62 17.72
C PHE A 198 -28.99 -13.47 18.97
N GLY A 199 -29.68 -13.37 20.11
CA GLY A 199 -29.07 -13.44 21.43
C GLY A 199 -29.27 -12.22 22.33
N HIS A 200 -28.54 -12.26 23.43
CA HIS A 200 -28.66 -11.38 24.59
C HIS A 200 -27.88 -10.07 24.44
N GLY A 201 -26.71 -10.10 23.80
CA GLY A 201 -25.73 -9.02 23.83
C GLY A 201 -26.19 -7.74 23.13
N THR A 202 -25.44 -6.66 23.33
CA THR A 202 -25.65 -5.39 22.64
C THR A 202 -24.89 -5.39 21.32
N GLY A 203 -25.60 -5.33 20.20
CA GLY A 203 -25.03 -5.26 18.85
C GLY A 203 -25.44 -3.99 18.13
N LEU A 204 -24.48 -3.17 17.72
CA LEU A 204 -24.71 -2.00 16.87
C LEU A 204 -24.28 -2.32 15.43
N PHE A 205 -25.21 -2.32 14.50
CA PHE A 205 -25.01 -2.56 13.08
C PHE A 205 -25.13 -1.24 12.33
N LYS A 206 -24.12 -0.88 11.55
CA LYS A 206 -24.05 0.40 10.82
C LYS A 206 -23.73 0.15 9.36
N SER A 207 -24.51 0.76 8.46
CA SER A 207 -24.28 0.65 7.01
C SER A 207 -24.10 -0.79 6.54
N THR A 208 -24.78 -1.73 7.20
CA THR A 208 -24.61 -3.18 7.02
C THR A 208 -25.74 -3.72 6.15
N GLU A 209 -25.40 -4.64 5.27
CA GLU A 209 -26.37 -5.36 4.46
C GLU A 209 -26.80 -6.67 5.15
N LEU A 210 -28.11 -6.86 5.28
CA LEU A 210 -28.73 -8.02 5.90
C LEU A 210 -29.46 -8.78 4.80
N VAL A 211 -28.91 -9.93 4.41
CA VAL A 211 -29.37 -10.70 3.25
C VAL A 211 -30.25 -11.87 3.69
N ALA A 212 -31.53 -11.77 3.39
CA ALA A 212 -32.50 -12.86 3.56
C ALA A 212 -32.30 -13.93 2.48
N ARG A 213 -31.98 -15.16 2.89
CA ARG A 213 -31.62 -16.25 1.97
C ARG A 213 -32.80 -17.11 1.53
N ASN A 214 -32.75 -17.63 0.30
CA ASN A 214 -33.83 -18.43 -0.23
C ASN A 214 -33.98 -19.80 0.48
N ARG A 215 -35.23 -20.26 0.60
CA ARG A 215 -35.65 -21.53 1.19
C ARG A 215 -36.52 -22.29 0.18
N PHE A 216 -36.24 -23.57 -0.02
CA PHE A 216 -37.01 -24.42 -0.93
C PHE A 216 -37.93 -25.42 -0.21
N ASP A 217 -37.84 -25.49 1.12
CA ASP A 217 -38.52 -26.47 1.97
C ASP A 217 -39.78 -25.92 2.66
N VAL A 218 -40.19 -24.70 2.32
CA VAL A 218 -41.35 -24.00 2.90
C VAL A 218 -42.46 -23.85 1.86
N ALA A 219 -43.70 -24.08 2.29
CA ALA A 219 -44.87 -23.89 1.45
C ALA A 219 -45.13 -22.39 1.21
N PRO A 220 -45.69 -22.00 0.03
CA PRO A 220 -46.11 -20.63 -0.22
C PRO A 220 -47.00 -20.08 0.90
N GLY A 221 -46.76 -18.82 1.31
CA GLY A 221 -47.48 -18.17 2.41
C GLY A 221 -46.99 -18.53 3.82
N THR A 222 -45.96 -19.37 3.95
CA THR A 222 -45.27 -19.61 5.23
C THR A 222 -44.04 -18.69 5.32
N PRO A 223 -43.72 -18.11 6.49
CA PRO A 223 -42.48 -17.37 6.68
C PRO A 223 -41.24 -18.21 6.35
N TYR A 224 -40.35 -17.63 5.54
CA TYR A 224 -39.05 -18.20 5.16
C TYR A 224 -38.02 -18.04 6.28
N GLY A 225 -38.14 -16.97 7.07
CA GLY A 225 -37.21 -16.69 8.14
C GLY A 225 -37.49 -15.42 8.93
N TYR A 226 -36.54 -15.08 9.79
CA TYR A 226 -36.59 -13.94 10.69
C TYR A 226 -35.20 -13.32 10.74
N ILE A 227 -35.11 -12.01 10.50
CA ILE A 227 -33.83 -11.29 10.54
C ILE A 227 -33.22 -11.40 11.95
N THR A 228 -34.05 -11.17 12.97
CA THR A 228 -33.57 -11.13 14.37
C THR A 228 -34.36 -12.03 15.33
N ALA A 229 -33.65 -12.56 16.33
CA ALA A 229 -34.26 -13.22 17.49
C ALA A 229 -33.60 -12.78 18.80
N PRO A 230 -33.84 -11.52 19.23
CA PRO A 230 -33.20 -10.98 20.43
C PRO A 230 -33.74 -11.64 21.70
N SER A 231 -32.84 -11.87 22.65
CA SER A 231 -33.12 -12.37 24.01
C SER A 231 -32.56 -11.43 25.08
N THR A 232 -32.55 -10.14 24.78
CA THR A 232 -32.05 -9.07 25.64
C THR A 232 -32.79 -9.08 26.97
N ASN A 233 -32.07 -9.08 28.09
CA ASN A 233 -32.71 -8.95 29.39
C ASN A 233 -33.42 -7.59 29.51
N ILE A 234 -34.57 -7.53 30.19
CA ILE A 234 -35.35 -6.30 30.38
C ILE A 234 -34.57 -5.18 31.08
N GLU A 235 -33.59 -5.51 31.91
CA GLU A 235 -32.71 -4.56 32.61
C GLU A 235 -31.62 -3.97 31.69
N GLN A 236 -31.30 -4.64 30.58
CA GLN A 236 -30.32 -4.14 29.61
C GLN A 236 -31.01 -3.18 28.63
N PRO A 237 -30.58 -1.91 28.52
CA PRO A 237 -31.30 -0.89 27.74
C PRO A 237 -31.30 -1.15 26.23
N PHE A 238 -30.23 -1.76 25.70
CA PHE A 238 -30.07 -2.01 24.26
C PHE A 238 -29.69 -3.46 23.97
N GLY A 239 -30.39 -4.04 23.00
CA GLY A 239 -30.07 -5.32 22.37
C GLY A 239 -29.48 -5.09 20.98
N LEU A 240 -30.27 -5.37 19.94
CA LEU A 240 -29.84 -5.28 18.55
C LEU A 240 -30.28 -3.94 17.95
N VAL A 241 -29.34 -3.10 17.54
CA VAL A 241 -29.61 -1.76 16.97
C VAL A 241 -29.02 -1.68 15.58
N PHE A 242 -29.84 -1.41 14.58
CA PHE A 242 -29.48 -1.31 13.18
C PHE A 242 -29.66 0.14 12.72
N LYS A 243 -28.63 0.70 12.08
CA LYS A 243 -28.60 2.07 11.57
C LYS A 243 -28.11 2.11 10.14
N ASP A 244 -28.81 2.83 9.27
CA ASP A 244 -28.44 3.01 7.87
C ASP A 244 -28.22 1.66 7.13
N CYS A 245 -28.88 0.59 7.60
CA CYS A 245 -28.71 -0.76 7.06
C CYS A 245 -29.63 -0.99 5.86
N ARG A 246 -29.26 -1.97 5.02
CA ARG A 246 -30.10 -2.44 3.91
C ARG A 246 -30.54 -3.87 4.20
N LEU A 247 -31.84 -4.11 4.20
CA LEU A 247 -32.42 -5.45 4.28
C LEU A 247 -32.76 -5.87 2.85
N THR A 248 -31.91 -6.72 2.29
CA THR A 248 -32.00 -7.24 0.92
C THR A 248 -32.35 -8.72 0.95
N LYS A 249 -32.71 -9.28 -0.20
CA LYS A 249 -33.08 -10.68 -0.33
C LYS A 249 -32.36 -11.33 -1.51
N GLU A 250 -32.04 -12.62 -1.36
CA GLU A 250 -31.58 -13.44 -2.48
C GLU A 250 -32.68 -13.60 -3.54
N GLU A 251 -32.26 -13.93 -4.76
CA GLU A 251 -33.18 -14.26 -5.84
C GLU A 251 -34.10 -15.43 -5.44
N GLY A 252 -35.39 -15.29 -5.73
CA GLY A 252 -36.42 -16.28 -5.43
C GLY A 252 -37.04 -16.19 -4.04
N VAL A 253 -36.61 -15.24 -3.19
CA VAL A 253 -37.30 -14.92 -1.93
C VAL A 253 -38.60 -14.15 -2.22
N PRO A 254 -39.79 -14.67 -1.84
CA PRO A 254 -41.07 -14.00 -2.07
C PRO A 254 -41.22 -12.69 -1.27
N ALA A 255 -42.11 -11.81 -1.72
CA ALA A 255 -42.62 -10.73 -0.88
C ALA A 255 -43.30 -11.29 0.38
N ASP A 256 -43.34 -10.48 1.45
CA ASP A 256 -44.00 -10.83 2.72
C ASP A 256 -43.59 -12.19 3.30
N SER A 257 -42.31 -12.56 3.19
CA SER A 257 -41.80 -13.88 3.61
C SER A 257 -40.85 -13.85 4.81
N TYR A 258 -40.39 -12.68 5.25
CA TYR A 258 -39.46 -12.49 6.36
C TYR A 258 -39.98 -11.55 7.43
N GLY A 259 -39.83 -11.95 8.70
CA GLY A 259 -40.05 -11.07 9.83
C GLY A 259 -38.79 -10.28 10.19
N LEU A 260 -38.92 -9.01 10.56
CA LEU A 260 -37.85 -8.19 11.16
C LEU A 260 -37.29 -8.85 12.42
N GLY A 261 -38.15 -9.49 13.20
CA GLY A 261 -37.73 -10.31 14.31
C GLY A 261 -38.85 -10.97 15.08
N ARG A 262 -38.45 -11.86 15.99
CA ARG A 262 -39.32 -12.56 16.94
C ARG A 262 -38.68 -12.68 18.32
N PRO A 263 -39.44 -12.66 19.42
CA PRO A 263 -38.86 -12.57 20.76
C PRO A 263 -38.34 -13.91 21.27
N TRP A 264 -37.02 -14.07 21.29
CA TRP A 264 -36.43 -15.29 21.82
C TRP A 264 -36.33 -15.23 23.34
N HIS A 265 -37.09 -16.09 24.01
CA HIS A 265 -36.97 -16.36 25.44
C HIS A 265 -36.21 -17.68 25.64
N PRO A 266 -34.89 -17.66 25.90
CA PRO A 266 -34.08 -18.86 25.96
C PRO A 266 -34.55 -19.79 27.07
N THR A 267 -34.48 -21.10 26.84
CA THR A 267 -34.70 -22.08 27.92
C THR A 267 -33.55 -22.01 28.92
N THR A 268 -33.84 -21.41 30.07
CA THR A 268 -32.89 -21.13 31.15
C THR A 268 -33.20 -22.02 32.36
N THR A 269 -32.15 -22.41 33.09
CA THR A 269 -32.30 -23.11 34.37
C THR A 269 -32.38 -22.09 35.49
N PHE A 270 -33.50 -22.08 36.20
CA PHE A 270 -33.78 -21.28 37.39
C PHE A 270 -33.79 -22.17 38.64
N ALA A 271 -33.96 -21.58 39.81
CA ALA A 271 -34.07 -22.33 41.06
C ALA A 271 -35.34 -23.21 41.12
N ASP A 272 -36.39 -22.85 40.38
CA ASP A 272 -37.71 -23.46 40.36
C ASP A 272 -38.01 -24.29 39.11
N GLY A 273 -37.08 -24.39 38.15
CA GLY A 273 -37.26 -25.23 36.98
C GLY A 273 -36.38 -24.85 35.79
N ARG A 274 -36.65 -25.48 34.64
CA ARG A 274 -35.99 -25.17 33.37
C ARG A 274 -37.04 -24.83 32.32
N TYR A 275 -37.16 -23.55 31.99
CA TYR A 275 -38.21 -23.01 31.13
C TYR A 275 -37.74 -21.74 30.40
N ALA A 276 -38.56 -21.21 29.49
CA ALA A 276 -38.27 -19.98 28.76
C ALA A 276 -38.15 -18.78 29.70
N ASP A 277 -37.03 -18.05 29.65
CA ASP A 277 -36.73 -16.94 30.55
C ASP A 277 -37.74 -15.79 30.41
N PRO A 278 -38.59 -15.50 31.42
CA PRO A 278 -39.58 -14.44 31.32
C PRO A 278 -38.96 -13.03 31.26
N ASN A 279 -37.73 -12.85 31.74
CA ASN A 279 -37.05 -11.56 31.76
C ASN A 279 -36.27 -11.26 30.46
N ALA A 280 -36.17 -12.23 29.55
CA ALA A 280 -35.53 -12.07 28.24
C ALA A 280 -36.46 -11.35 27.23
N ILE A 281 -36.90 -10.14 27.58
CA ILE A 281 -37.75 -9.29 26.73
C ILE A 281 -36.87 -8.59 25.70
N GLY A 282 -36.67 -9.27 24.56
CA GLY A 282 -35.75 -8.86 23.49
C GLY A 282 -35.93 -7.41 23.02
N HIS A 283 -34.80 -6.78 22.66
CA HIS A 283 -34.76 -5.43 22.07
C HIS A 283 -34.15 -5.48 20.67
N ALA A 284 -34.89 -4.94 19.71
CA ALA A 284 -34.44 -4.73 18.33
C ALA A 284 -34.94 -3.36 17.83
N ALA A 285 -34.05 -2.56 17.23
CA ALA A 285 -34.40 -1.26 16.67
C ALA A 285 -33.79 -1.08 15.27
N PHE A 286 -34.61 -0.76 14.27
CA PHE A 286 -34.18 -0.43 12.91
C PHE A 286 -34.36 1.08 12.66
N ILE A 287 -33.26 1.79 12.46
CA ILE A 287 -33.23 3.26 12.32
C ILE A 287 -32.65 3.58 10.94
N ASP A 288 -33.37 4.35 10.14
CA ASP A 288 -32.96 4.79 8.80
C ASP A 288 -32.57 3.64 7.86
N CYS A 289 -33.24 2.48 7.98
CA CYS A 289 -32.93 1.29 7.20
C CYS A 289 -33.79 1.19 5.93
N ASP A 290 -33.20 0.78 4.82
CA ASP A 290 -33.92 0.45 3.58
C ASP A 290 -34.33 -1.02 3.59
N MET A 291 -35.61 -1.32 3.39
CA MET A 291 -36.20 -2.66 3.47
C MET A 291 -36.87 -3.06 2.16
N ASP A 292 -36.44 -4.18 1.58
CA ASP A 292 -37.09 -4.78 0.41
C ASP A 292 -38.42 -5.49 0.78
N ASP A 293 -39.24 -5.83 -0.22
CA ASP A 293 -40.65 -6.26 -0.10
C ASP A 293 -40.86 -7.61 0.61
N HIS A 294 -39.80 -8.38 0.86
CA HIS A 294 -39.85 -9.61 1.64
C HIS A 294 -40.21 -9.37 3.11
N ILE A 295 -40.04 -8.15 3.63
CA ILE A 295 -40.31 -7.83 5.03
C ILE A 295 -41.81 -7.60 5.30
N TYR A 296 -42.44 -8.47 6.09
CA TYR A 296 -43.85 -8.32 6.48
C TYR A 296 -44.08 -7.61 7.82
N GLY A 297 -43.06 -7.47 8.66
CA GLY A 297 -43.15 -6.87 10.00
C GLY A 297 -42.57 -7.76 11.10
N TRP A 298 -43.18 -7.78 12.28
CA TRP A 298 -42.71 -8.54 13.45
C TRP A 298 -43.55 -9.80 13.68
N ASP A 299 -42.99 -10.80 14.36
CA ASP A 299 -43.68 -12.07 14.62
C ASP A 299 -43.50 -12.57 16.05
N LYS A 300 -44.34 -13.51 16.46
CA LYS A 300 -44.30 -14.18 17.76
C LYS A 300 -43.32 -15.35 17.76
N MET A 301 -42.91 -15.77 18.95
CA MET A 301 -42.10 -16.98 19.14
C MET A 301 -42.69 -17.84 20.27
N SER A 302 -42.67 -19.17 20.08
CA SER A 302 -43.11 -20.09 21.12
C SER A 302 -41.96 -20.52 22.03
N GLY A 303 -42.24 -20.74 23.31
CA GLY A 303 -41.34 -21.37 24.28
C GLY A 303 -42.05 -22.43 25.12
N ARG A 304 -41.39 -22.86 26.20
CA ARG A 304 -41.96 -23.74 27.23
C ARG A 304 -42.03 -22.98 28.55
N ASP A 305 -43.19 -22.94 29.18
CA ASP A 305 -43.34 -22.34 30.51
C ASP A 305 -42.84 -23.28 31.63
N ILE A 306 -42.99 -22.84 32.88
CA ILE A 306 -42.57 -23.59 34.07
C ILE A 306 -43.23 -24.98 34.15
N ASP A 307 -44.46 -25.11 33.62
CA ASP A 307 -45.25 -26.34 33.56
C ASP A 307 -45.01 -27.15 32.27
N GLN A 308 -44.01 -26.77 31.47
CA GLN A 308 -43.64 -27.37 30.18
C GLN A 308 -44.73 -27.25 29.08
N GLN A 309 -45.71 -26.38 29.26
CA GLN A 309 -46.71 -26.06 28.25
C GLN A 309 -46.15 -25.06 27.24
N THR A 310 -46.74 -25.06 26.03
CA THR A 310 -46.37 -24.08 25.02
C THR A 310 -46.88 -22.70 25.42
N ILE A 311 -45.97 -21.75 25.56
CA ILE A 311 -46.26 -20.32 25.75
C ILE A 311 -45.88 -19.54 24.50
N TRP A 312 -46.63 -18.48 24.16
CA TRP A 312 -46.33 -17.59 23.04
C TRP A 312 -45.91 -16.22 23.56
N PHE A 313 -44.76 -15.74 23.11
CA PHE A 313 -44.26 -14.40 23.34
C PHE A 313 -44.52 -13.55 22.10
N TYR A 314 -45.15 -12.41 22.28
CA TYR A 314 -45.66 -11.60 21.19
C TYR A 314 -44.83 -10.33 20.97
N PRO A 315 -44.76 -9.83 19.73
CA PRO A 315 -43.97 -8.64 19.41
C PRO A 315 -44.44 -7.39 20.16
N GLN A 316 -45.75 -7.24 20.44
CA GLN A 316 -46.27 -6.09 21.21
C GLN A 316 -45.81 -6.04 22.68
N ASP A 317 -45.40 -7.19 23.23
CA ASP A 317 -44.86 -7.29 24.60
C ASP A 317 -43.32 -7.19 24.61
N SER A 318 -42.73 -7.03 23.42
CA SER A 318 -41.29 -6.97 23.19
C SER A 318 -40.84 -5.54 22.93
N ARG A 319 -39.53 -5.29 22.88
CA ARG A 319 -38.97 -3.95 22.64
C ARG A 319 -38.53 -3.80 21.18
N PHE A 320 -39.50 -3.92 20.28
CA PHE A 320 -39.29 -3.85 18.83
C PHE A 320 -39.67 -2.49 18.28
N TRP A 321 -38.73 -1.88 17.54
CA TRP A 321 -38.84 -0.49 17.13
C TRP A 321 -38.33 -0.26 15.72
N GLU A 322 -38.96 0.68 15.05
CA GLU A 322 -38.50 1.21 13.77
C GLU A 322 -38.45 2.75 13.83
N TYR A 323 -37.60 3.37 13.03
CA TYR A 323 -37.58 4.82 12.82
C TYR A 323 -37.15 5.11 11.38
N GLU A 324 -37.95 5.89 10.66
CA GLU A 324 -37.67 6.33 9.28
C GLU A 324 -37.13 5.20 8.37
N SER A 325 -37.69 3.99 8.53
CA SER A 325 -37.43 2.89 7.60
C SER A 325 -38.04 3.20 6.24
N ARG A 326 -37.37 2.77 5.17
CA ARG A 326 -37.68 3.11 3.77
C ARG A 326 -37.78 1.84 2.91
N GLY A 327 -38.19 1.99 1.65
CA GLY A 327 -38.31 0.87 0.70
C GLY A 327 -39.67 0.15 0.77
N PRO A 328 -39.91 -0.80 -0.14
CA PRO A 328 -41.22 -1.46 -0.27
C PRO A 328 -41.62 -2.33 0.92
N GLY A 329 -40.67 -2.81 1.72
CA GLY A 329 -40.93 -3.53 2.97
C GLY A 329 -41.14 -2.64 4.20
N ALA A 330 -41.01 -1.32 4.06
CA ALA A 330 -41.30 -0.39 5.15
C ALA A 330 -42.80 -0.06 5.19
N ALA A 331 -43.42 -0.24 6.35
CA ALA A 331 -44.84 0.03 6.55
C ALA A 331 -45.11 0.68 7.90
N LEU A 332 -46.16 1.50 7.97
CA LEU A 332 -46.68 2.06 9.22
C LEU A 332 -47.89 1.25 9.68
N GLY A 333 -47.99 0.97 10.98
CA GLY A 333 -49.15 0.30 11.55
C GLY A 333 -48.99 0.02 13.04
N GLU A 334 -50.09 -0.33 13.72
CA GLU A 334 -50.07 -0.64 15.17
C GLU A 334 -49.15 -1.83 15.51
N GLN A 335 -48.98 -2.76 14.56
CA GLN A 335 -48.09 -3.93 14.69
C GLN A 335 -46.62 -3.61 14.34
N ARG A 336 -46.29 -2.36 13.99
CA ARG A 336 -44.94 -1.89 13.65
C ARG A 336 -44.59 -0.61 14.43
N PRO A 337 -44.29 -0.74 15.75
CA PRO A 337 -44.09 0.41 16.62
C PRO A 337 -42.94 1.31 16.15
N GLN A 338 -43.18 2.62 16.11
CA GLN A 338 -42.19 3.62 15.70
C GLN A 338 -41.57 4.34 16.91
N LEU A 339 -40.27 4.59 16.87
CA LEU A 339 -39.62 5.51 17.82
C LEU A 339 -40.12 6.93 17.58
N LYS A 340 -40.23 7.70 18.67
CA LYS A 340 -40.44 9.15 18.57
C LYS A 340 -39.09 9.83 18.32
N THR A 341 -39.07 10.91 17.53
CA THR A 341 -37.85 11.68 17.23
C THR A 341 -37.06 12.08 18.48
N ALA A 342 -37.74 12.47 19.57
CA ALA A 342 -37.07 12.81 20.84
C ALA A 342 -36.27 11.65 21.46
N ALA A 343 -36.69 10.39 21.21
CA ALA A 343 -36.02 9.19 21.70
C ALA A 343 -34.75 8.85 20.90
N LEU A 344 -34.58 9.36 19.67
CA LEU A 344 -33.39 9.09 18.86
C LEU A 344 -32.08 9.50 19.53
N SER A 345 -32.12 10.58 20.32
CA SER A 345 -30.96 11.01 21.11
C SER A 345 -30.47 9.93 22.09
N GLN A 346 -31.31 8.94 22.46
CA GLN A 346 -30.92 7.79 23.29
C GLN A 346 -30.21 6.71 22.47
N TYR A 347 -30.44 6.68 21.17
CA TYR A 347 -29.82 5.73 20.25
C TYR A 347 -28.52 6.28 19.64
N SER A 348 -27.86 7.29 20.21
CA SER A 348 -26.51 7.67 19.73
C SER A 348 -25.52 6.50 19.89
N ASP A 349 -24.49 6.43 19.05
CA ASP A 349 -23.47 5.36 19.12
C ASP A 349 -22.86 5.28 20.52
N ASP A 350 -22.54 6.44 21.11
CA ASP A 350 -22.03 6.57 22.47
C ASP A 350 -22.95 5.92 23.52
N LYS A 351 -24.27 6.11 23.43
CA LYS A 351 -25.21 5.54 24.40
C LYS A 351 -25.45 4.05 24.19
N VAL A 352 -25.59 3.61 22.94
CA VAL A 352 -25.75 2.19 22.61
C VAL A 352 -24.51 1.41 23.07
N LEU A 353 -23.32 1.99 22.92
CA LEU A 353 -22.06 1.38 23.33
C LEU A 353 -21.64 1.74 24.77
N SER A 354 -22.50 2.37 25.56
CA SER A 354 -22.22 2.74 26.96
C SER A 354 -20.87 3.46 27.14
N GLY A 355 -20.63 4.50 26.34
CA GLY A 355 -19.41 5.33 26.34
C GLY A 355 -18.21 4.74 25.60
N TRP A 356 -18.29 3.48 25.13
CA TRP A 356 -17.20 2.89 24.36
C TRP A 356 -17.13 3.49 22.95
N GLN A 357 -15.96 4.04 22.62
CA GLN A 357 -15.65 4.57 21.29
C GLN A 357 -14.98 3.47 20.46
N ALA A 358 -15.74 2.90 19.52
CA ALA A 358 -15.17 2.05 18.48
C ALA A 358 -14.18 2.86 17.62
N ASP A 359 -13.12 2.19 17.17
CA ASP A 359 -11.94 2.83 16.55
C ASP A 359 -11.51 2.17 15.23
N LEU A 360 -12.26 1.19 14.72
CA LEU A 360 -12.07 0.70 13.35
C LEU A 360 -12.37 1.78 12.30
N SER A 361 -13.29 2.69 12.61
CA SER A 361 -13.53 3.91 11.82
C SER A 361 -13.30 5.13 12.68
N LEU A 362 -12.61 6.11 12.11
CA LEU A 362 -12.35 7.39 12.76
C LEU A 362 -13.64 8.17 12.97
N GLY A 363 -13.76 8.84 14.11
CA GLY A 363 -14.91 9.62 14.50
C GLY A 363 -15.06 10.92 13.72
N GLN A 364 -16.20 11.59 13.91
CA GLN A 364 -16.60 12.77 13.13
C GLN A 364 -15.63 13.96 13.26
N ASN A 365 -14.92 14.06 14.39
CA ASN A 365 -13.98 15.16 14.65
C ASN A 365 -12.53 14.81 14.28
N SER A 366 -12.28 13.68 13.61
CA SER A 366 -10.93 13.32 13.19
C SER A 366 -10.48 14.12 11.97
N GLU A 367 -9.33 14.77 12.11
CA GLU A 367 -8.66 15.53 11.05
C GLU A 367 -7.26 15.00 10.80
N LEU A 368 -6.78 15.14 9.57
CA LEU A 368 -5.38 14.95 9.20
C LEU A 368 -4.77 16.29 8.83
N HIS A 369 -3.71 16.67 9.52
CA HIS A 369 -2.89 17.83 9.20
C HIS A 369 -1.51 17.34 8.76
N GLY A 370 -0.88 18.03 7.83
CA GLY A 370 0.47 17.68 7.42
C GLY A 370 1.11 18.72 6.54
N GLU A 371 2.36 18.44 6.19
CA GLU A 371 3.12 19.23 5.25
C GLU A 371 3.86 18.35 4.25
N VAL A 372 4.08 18.91 3.07
CA VAL A 372 4.83 18.28 2.00
C VAL A 372 6.16 19.01 1.85
N LEU A 373 7.27 18.28 2.00
CA LEU A 373 8.63 18.77 1.84
C LEU A 373 9.31 18.08 0.68
N HIS A 374 9.59 18.81 -0.39
CA HIS A 374 10.30 18.27 -1.55
C HIS A 374 10.94 19.39 -2.38
N ASN A 375 12.20 19.21 -2.80
CA ASN A 375 13.00 20.26 -3.45
C ASN A 375 12.46 20.73 -4.80
N LEU A 376 11.86 19.83 -5.58
CA LEU A 376 11.34 20.14 -6.92
C LEU A 376 9.83 20.35 -6.97
N MET A 377 9.11 20.02 -5.89
CA MET A 377 7.65 19.96 -5.96
C MET A 377 7.06 21.36 -6.05
N ARG A 378 6.17 21.57 -7.01
CA ARG A 378 5.44 22.83 -7.17
C ARG A 378 4.20 22.85 -6.29
N PHE A 379 3.99 23.95 -5.57
CA PHE A 379 2.80 24.14 -4.72
C PHE A 379 1.86 25.20 -5.32
N PRO A 380 0.52 25.04 -5.19
CA PRO A 380 -0.19 24.00 -4.43
C PRO A 380 -0.17 22.62 -5.10
N ALA A 381 0.17 21.58 -4.34
CA ALA A 381 0.15 20.19 -4.80
C ALA A 381 -1.19 19.52 -4.45
N GLN A 382 -1.63 18.58 -5.27
CA GLN A 382 -2.78 17.74 -4.99
C GLN A 382 -2.40 16.72 -3.92
N VAL A 383 -3.16 16.68 -2.82
CA VAL A 383 -3.02 15.67 -1.78
C VAL A 383 -4.18 14.69 -1.88
N THR A 384 -3.87 13.40 -1.95
CA THR A 384 -4.83 12.30 -1.91
C THR A 384 -4.56 11.45 -0.69
N VAL A 385 -5.59 11.20 0.12
CA VAL A 385 -5.53 10.31 1.29
C VAL A 385 -6.42 9.12 1.00
N ARG A 386 -5.84 7.92 0.97
CA ARG A 386 -6.54 6.65 0.85
C ARG A 386 -6.42 5.88 2.15
N ASP A 387 -7.53 5.33 2.63
CA ASP A 387 -7.55 4.50 3.83
C ASP A 387 -7.39 3.01 3.50
N SER A 388 -7.33 2.16 4.53
CA SER A 388 -7.12 0.72 4.35
C SER A 388 -8.36 -0.06 3.88
N ALA A 389 -9.53 0.59 3.87
CA ALA A 389 -10.78 0.05 3.38
C ALA A 389 -11.09 0.51 1.93
N GLY A 390 -10.24 1.37 1.34
CA GLY A 390 -10.36 1.89 -0.02
C GLY A 390 -11.05 3.25 -0.13
N LYS A 391 -11.45 3.87 0.97
CA LYS A 391 -12.06 5.20 0.98
C LYS A 391 -11.00 6.27 0.70
N GLN A 392 -11.36 7.22 -0.15
CA GLN A 392 -10.47 8.30 -0.55
C GLN A 392 -11.01 9.67 -0.13
N ARG A 393 -10.08 10.57 0.19
CA ARG A 393 -10.30 12.01 0.38
C ARG A 393 -9.20 12.78 -0.33
N GLN A 394 -9.51 14.01 -0.71
CA GLN A 394 -8.58 14.87 -1.45
C GLN A 394 -8.62 16.29 -0.90
N THR A 395 -7.48 16.96 -0.94
CA THR A 395 -7.31 18.38 -0.63
C THR A 395 -6.12 18.91 -1.43
N GLN A 396 -5.78 20.18 -1.27
CA GLN A 396 -4.55 20.76 -1.83
C GLN A 396 -3.68 21.33 -0.73
N THR A 397 -2.39 21.37 -0.96
CA THR A 397 -1.50 22.12 -0.08
C THR A 397 -1.73 23.63 -0.26
N ASP A 398 -1.33 24.42 0.73
CA ASP A 398 -1.07 25.84 0.55
C ASP A 398 0.25 26.07 -0.21
N ALA A 399 0.61 27.33 -0.45
CA ALA A 399 1.86 27.70 -1.13
C ALA A 399 3.14 27.32 -0.35
N LYS A 400 3.01 26.92 0.91
CA LYS A 400 4.11 26.45 1.76
C LYS A 400 4.11 24.92 1.91
N GLY A 401 3.27 24.21 1.16
CA GLY A 401 3.18 22.74 1.21
C GLY A 401 2.32 22.19 2.36
N ARG A 402 1.62 23.03 3.13
CA ARG A 402 0.81 22.57 4.28
C ARG A 402 -0.60 22.22 3.85
N TYR A 403 -1.20 21.18 4.43
CA TYR A 403 -2.55 20.74 4.10
C TYR A 403 -3.32 20.28 5.34
N GLN A 404 -4.65 20.32 5.25
CA GLN A 404 -5.55 19.75 6.24
C GLN A 404 -6.82 19.20 5.57
N LEU A 405 -7.42 18.17 6.16
CA LEU A 405 -8.70 17.61 5.73
C LEU A 405 -9.36 16.78 6.85
N SER A 406 -10.68 16.62 6.78
CA SER A 406 -11.39 15.65 7.60
C SER A 406 -11.11 14.23 7.12
N ILE A 407 -10.82 13.35 8.07
CA ILE A 407 -10.65 11.90 7.87
C ILE A 407 -11.76 11.09 8.56
N ALA A 408 -12.91 11.74 8.81
CA ALA A 408 -14.06 11.12 9.45
C ALA A 408 -14.56 9.87 8.69
N GLY A 409 -14.77 8.81 9.45
CA GLY A 409 -15.18 7.50 8.98
C GLY A 409 -14.15 6.78 8.10
N MET A 410 -12.88 7.19 8.11
CA MET A 410 -11.80 6.45 7.44
C MET A 410 -11.20 5.39 8.38
N THR A 411 -10.58 4.35 7.82
CA THR A 411 -9.97 3.23 8.56
C THR A 411 -8.45 3.20 8.35
N GLY A 412 -7.68 3.29 9.43
CA GLY A 412 -6.22 3.28 9.36
C GLY A 412 -5.60 1.98 8.77
N PRO A 413 -4.32 1.99 8.35
CA PRO A 413 -3.51 3.20 8.23
C PRO A 413 -3.97 4.03 7.02
N LEU A 414 -3.50 5.27 6.92
CA LEU A 414 -3.82 6.14 5.79
C LEU A 414 -2.59 6.32 4.89
N LEU A 415 -2.71 6.01 3.60
CA LEU A 415 -1.71 6.37 2.60
C LEU A 415 -1.99 7.78 2.10
N VAL A 416 -1.08 8.70 2.38
CA VAL A 416 -1.08 10.07 1.88
C VAL A 416 -0.17 10.14 0.67
N SER A 417 -0.65 10.75 -0.41
CA SER A 417 0.13 11.02 -1.62
C SER A 417 0.05 12.49 -1.98
N ALA A 418 1.19 13.07 -2.34
CA ALA A 418 1.28 14.41 -2.92
C ALA A 418 1.76 14.30 -4.37
N ASP A 419 1.06 15.02 -5.26
CA ASP A 419 1.34 15.13 -6.70
C ASP A 419 1.27 16.61 -7.10
N ASP A 420 2.36 17.18 -7.61
CA ASP A 420 2.36 18.59 -8.06
C ASP A 420 1.71 18.82 -9.42
N ARG A 421 1.35 17.74 -10.13
CA ARG A 421 0.77 17.76 -11.48
C ARG A 421 1.65 18.49 -12.49
N SER A 422 2.97 18.46 -12.29
CA SER A 422 3.95 19.03 -13.23
C SER A 422 4.13 18.17 -14.48
N GLY A 423 3.72 16.91 -14.44
CA GLY A 423 3.74 15.98 -15.56
C GLY A 423 2.37 15.34 -15.84
N SER A 424 2.38 14.30 -16.66
CA SER A 424 1.17 13.57 -17.06
C SER A 424 0.76 12.50 -16.04
N SER A 425 1.71 11.99 -15.26
CA SER A 425 1.48 10.89 -14.32
C SER A 425 2.58 10.81 -13.25
N CYS A 426 2.23 10.32 -12.07
CA CYS A 426 3.21 9.85 -11.09
C CYS A 426 3.77 8.45 -11.42
N LEU A 427 3.05 7.68 -12.25
CA LEU A 427 3.24 6.25 -12.47
C LEU A 427 4.03 5.94 -13.75
N HIS A 428 3.72 6.59 -14.86
CA HIS A 428 4.30 6.24 -16.16
C HIS A 428 5.56 7.07 -16.47
N SER A 429 6.65 6.44 -16.93
CA SER A 429 7.91 7.14 -17.25
C SER A 429 8.15 7.37 -18.75
N ASP A 430 7.26 6.87 -19.60
CA ASP A 430 7.28 7.07 -21.05
C ASP A 430 6.91 8.51 -21.47
N GLN A 431 6.29 9.25 -20.56
CA GLN A 431 5.99 10.68 -20.66
C GLN A 431 6.56 11.43 -19.45
N PRO A 432 6.70 12.78 -19.52
CA PRO A 432 7.14 13.57 -18.38
C PRO A 432 6.33 13.29 -17.13
N ARG A 433 7.00 12.81 -16.07
CA ARG A 433 6.40 12.49 -14.78
C ARG A 433 6.16 13.71 -13.94
N SER A 434 5.14 13.64 -13.09
CA SER A 434 4.99 14.58 -11.98
C SER A 434 6.00 14.28 -10.87
N VAL A 435 6.30 15.29 -10.06
CA VAL A 435 7.00 15.10 -8.79
C VAL A 435 6.00 14.56 -7.77
N CYS A 436 6.25 13.36 -7.25
CA CYS A 436 5.33 12.70 -6.33
C CYS A 436 6.05 12.07 -5.15
N ALA A 437 5.40 12.11 -4.00
CA ALA A 437 5.88 11.49 -2.76
C ALA A 437 4.69 10.99 -1.93
N THR A 438 4.94 10.02 -1.07
CA THR A 438 3.91 9.42 -0.21
C THR A 438 4.35 9.32 1.24
N ALA A 439 3.39 9.09 2.13
CA ALA A 439 3.60 8.75 3.52
C ALA A 439 2.51 7.77 3.98
N LEU A 440 2.87 6.86 4.87
CA LEU A 440 1.89 6.01 5.56
C LEU A 440 1.67 6.54 6.97
N VAL A 441 0.47 7.04 7.25
CA VAL A 441 0.08 7.53 8.57
C VAL A 441 -0.50 6.37 9.37
N VAL A 442 0.28 5.91 10.33
CA VAL A 442 -0.14 4.84 11.25
C VAL A 442 -0.71 5.44 12.54
N ASP A 443 -0.07 6.45 13.12
CA ASP A 443 -0.46 7.08 14.39
C ASP A 443 -1.70 7.99 14.22
N LEU A 444 -2.89 7.40 14.18
CA LEU A 444 -4.14 8.17 14.08
C LEU A 444 -4.73 8.48 15.48
N ASN A 445 -5.32 9.66 15.59
CA ASN A 445 -6.03 10.12 16.78
C ASN A 445 -7.53 10.18 16.47
N ASN A 446 -8.30 9.29 17.10
CA ASN A 446 -9.75 9.26 16.97
C ASN A 446 -10.39 10.52 17.61
N ASN A 447 -11.29 11.19 16.89
CA ASN A 447 -11.91 12.47 17.25
C ASN A 447 -10.91 13.60 17.60
N ALA A 448 -9.73 13.58 17.00
CA ALA A 448 -8.71 14.61 17.15
C ALA A 448 -7.84 14.74 15.88
N VAL A 449 -6.84 15.62 15.93
CA VAL A 449 -5.90 15.85 14.83
C VAL A 449 -4.82 14.79 14.82
N SER A 450 -4.59 14.19 13.65
CA SER A 450 -3.46 13.31 13.34
C SER A 450 -2.45 14.05 12.45
N THR A 451 -1.19 13.62 12.47
CA THR A 451 -0.11 14.22 11.65
C THR A 451 0.30 13.27 10.53
N GLY A 452 0.39 13.78 9.30
CA GLY A 452 0.84 13.02 8.13
C GLY A 452 1.79 13.78 7.22
N ASN A 453 3.05 13.95 7.62
CA ASN A 453 4.01 14.68 6.81
C ASN A 453 4.53 13.82 5.65
N VAL A 454 4.68 14.41 4.46
CA VAL A 454 5.14 13.77 3.23
C VAL A 454 6.50 14.36 2.83
N ASN A 455 7.50 13.52 2.64
CA ASN A 455 8.87 13.91 2.28
C ASN A 455 9.65 12.72 1.67
N PRO A 456 10.89 12.92 1.18
CA PRO A 456 11.70 11.83 0.63
C PRO A 456 11.82 10.57 1.51
N PHE A 457 11.90 10.75 2.83
CA PHE A 457 12.12 9.64 3.77
C PHE A 457 10.83 8.90 4.10
N SER A 458 9.69 9.61 4.13
CA SER A 458 8.38 8.95 4.23
C SER A 458 8.08 8.14 2.96
N ASP A 459 8.49 8.62 1.77
CA ASP A 459 8.28 7.89 0.53
C ASP A 459 9.16 6.62 0.47
N LEU A 460 10.40 6.70 0.95
CA LEU A 460 11.27 5.53 1.08
C LEU A 460 10.67 4.48 2.04
N GLN A 461 10.08 4.94 3.16
CA GLN A 461 9.40 4.04 4.09
C GLN A 461 8.23 3.31 3.41
N VAL A 462 7.39 4.03 2.66
CA VAL A 462 6.32 3.40 1.87
C VAL A 462 6.89 2.46 0.80
N SER A 463 8.01 2.81 0.18
CA SER A 463 8.69 1.98 -0.83
C SER A 463 9.15 0.63 -0.26
N ASN A 464 9.75 0.63 0.93
CA ASN A 464 10.16 -0.59 1.63
C ASN A 464 8.94 -1.47 1.99
N LEU A 465 7.86 -0.87 2.46
CA LEU A 465 6.62 -1.59 2.78
C LEU A 465 5.95 -2.17 1.53
N ALA A 466 5.85 -1.38 0.45
CA ALA A 466 5.31 -1.86 -0.82
C ALA A 466 6.10 -3.07 -1.34
N THR A 467 7.43 -2.97 -1.34
CA THR A 467 8.31 -4.04 -1.81
C THR A 467 8.15 -5.31 -0.96
N ARG A 468 7.97 -5.16 0.36
CA ARG A 468 7.69 -6.30 1.25
C ARG A 468 6.41 -7.03 0.85
N GLU A 469 5.41 -6.30 0.39
CA GLU A 469 4.13 -6.85 -0.08
C GLU A 469 4.17 -7.33 -1.54
N GLY A 470 5.35 -7.34 -2.18
CA GLY A 470 5.50 -7.72 -3.59
C GLY A 470 5.00 -6.67 -4.57
N ILE A 471 4.88 -5.42 -4.14
CA ILE A 471 4.42 -4.28 -4.93
C ILE A 471 5.64 -3.44 -5.33
N ASP A 472 5.77 -3.10 -6.62
CA ASP A 472 7.00 -2.52 -7.16
C ASP A 472 7.41 -1.17 -6.53
N GLY A 473 6.46 -0.41 -5.97
CA GLY A 473 6.77 0.88 -5.35
C GLY A 473 5.55 1.64 -4.85
N PRO A 474 5.76 2.84 -4.27
CA PRO A 474 4.70 3.59 -3.59
C PRO A 474 3.53 3.97 -4.48
N GLN A 475 3.79 4.31 -5.75
CA GLN A 475 2.72 4.77 -6.64
C GLN A 475 1.68 3.69 -6.91
N HIS A 476 2.12 2.43 -7.06
CA HIS A 476 1.22 1.32 -7.32
C HIS A 476 0.21 1.08 -6.19
N LEU A 477 0.53 1.44 -4.95
CA LEU A 477 -0.40 1.33 -3.83
C LEU A 477 -1.64 2.22 -4.02
N LEU A 478 -1.52 3.35 -4.73
CA LEU A 478 -2.63 4.26 -4.99
C LEU A 478 -3.58 3.72 -6.08
N GLU A 479 -3.06 2.85 -6.94
CA GLU A 479 -3.81 2.17 -8.01
C GLU A 479 -4.61 0.97 -7.47
N LEU A 480 -4.34 0.51 -6.25
CA LEU A 480 -5.11 -0.55 -5.62
C LEU A 480 -6.47 -0.04 -5.13
N GLU A 481 -7.49 -0.89 -5.28
CA GLU A 481 -8.83 -0.62 -4.72
C GLU A 481 -8.76 -0.49 -3.19
N ARG A 482 -8.01 -1.39 -2.54
CA ARG A 482 -7.79 -1.45 -1.09
C ARG A 482 -6.31 -1.62 -0.79
N LEU A 483 -5.83 -0.98 0.27
CA LEU A 483 -4.45 -1.15 0.72
C LEU A 483 -4.29 -2.50 1.43
N PRO A 484 -3.18 -3.23 1.22
CA PRO A 484 -2.85 -4.38 2.06
C PRO A 484 -2.58 -3.92 3.51
N ALA A 485 -2.60 -4.84 4.45
CA ALA A 485 -1.95 -4.58 5.74
C ALA A 485 -0.43 -4.58 5.54
N PHE A 486 0.29 -3.74 6.29
CA PHE A 486 1.74 -3.61 6.16
C PHE A 486 2.47 -4.18 7.37
N SER A 487 3.70 -4.69 7.20
CA SER A 487 4.45 -5.31 8.30
C SER A 487 4.86 -4.28 9.38
N ARG A 488 4.55 -4.58 10.64
CA ARG A 488 5.00 -3.79 11.80
C ARG A 488 6.50 -3.81 11.96
N GLN A 489 7.13 -4.97 11.74
CA GLN A 489 8.57 -5.11 11.85
C GLN A 489 9.29 -4.18 10.87
N ILE A 490 8.89 -4.19 9.59
CA ILE A 490 9.49 -3.32 8.56
C ILE A 490 9.28 -1.83 8.89
N TRP A 491 8.10 -1.46 9.38
CA TRP A 491 7.84 -0.09 9.86
C TRP A 491 8.78 0.34 10.99
N LEU A 492 9.00 -0.54 11.98
CA LEU A 492 9.90 -0.25 13.10
C LEU A 492 11.36 -0.14 12.64
N GLU A 493 11.81 -1.06 11.79
CA GLU A 493 13.16 -1.09 11.23
C GLU A 493 13.45 0.17 10.39
N THR A 494 12.53 0.58 9.51
CA THR A 494 12.69 1.80 8.70
C THR A 494 12.74 3.07 9.55
N ASN A 495 11.92 3.17 10.60
CA ASN A 495 12.01 4.29 11.53
C ASN A 495 13.33 4.27 12.34
N GLN A 496 13.83 3.09 12.70
CA GLN A 496 15.13 2.96 13.36
C GLN A 496 16.27 3.41 12.45
N GLN A 497 16.26 2.99 11.19
CA GLN A 497 17.26 3.40 10.20
C GLN A 497 17.22 4.91 9.97
N PHE A 498 16.02 5.51 9.89
CA PHE A 498 15.86 6.95 9.80
C PHE A 498 16.44 7.70 11.02
N ARG A 499 16.22 7.18 12.24
CA ARG A 499 16.84 7.74 13.45
C ARG A 499 18.37 7.66 13.41
N GLN A 500 18.92 6.55 12.92
CA GLN A 500 20.37 6.37 12.78
C GLN A 500 20.97 7.39 11.79
N LEU A 501 20.32 7.65 10.66
CA LEU A 501 20.70 8.71 9.72
C LEU A 501 20.83 10.07 10.43
N ASN A 502 19.87 10.39 11.31
CA ASN A 502 19.81 11.66 12.05
C ASN A 502 20.62 11.66 13.37
N GLY A 503 21.65 10.82 13.48
CA GLY A 503 22.54 10.79 14.65
C GLY A 503 21.90 10.28 15.95
N GLY A 504 20.74 9.62 15.87
CA GLY A 504 20.05 9.03 17.01
C GLY A 504 19.35 10.03 17.94
N GLN A 505 19.09 11.26 17.49
CA GLN A 505 18.43 12.27 18.33
C GLN A 505 16.94 11.97 18.55
N ASP A 506 16.50 12.01 19.82
CA ASP A 506 15.14 11.66 20.25
C ASP A 506 14.01 12.58 19.72
N ALA A 507 14.34 13.75 19.16
CA ALA A 507 13.30 14.70 18.72
C ALA A 507 12.67 14.30 17.39
N LEU A 508 13.46 13.85 16.40
CA LEU A 508 13.02 13.56 15.03
C LEU A 508 12.99 12.04 14.78
N ASN A 509 12.06 11.36 15.46
CA ASN A 509 12.01 9.89 15.50
C ASN A 509 11.26 9.20 14.36
N SER A 510 10.50 9.98 13.58
CA SER A 510 9.62 9.51 12.50
C SER A 510 9.64 10.53 11.37
N PRO A 511 9.75 10.09 10.11
CA PRO A 511 9.63 11.00 8.98
C PRO A 511 8.18 11.43 8.71
N VAL A 512 7.18 10.82 9.36
CA VAL A 512 5.75 11.10 9.11
C VAL A 512 5.11 11.92 10.22
N SER A 513 5.40 11.60 11.49
CA SER A 513 4.66 12.08 12.66
C SER A 513 5.42 13.10 13.52
N TYR A 514 6.46 13.74 12.99
CA TYR A 514 7.22 14.75 13.72
C TYR A 514 6.41 16.04 13.99
N ALA A 515 6.72 16.70 15.11
CA ALA A 515 6.05 17.93 15.51
C ALA A 515 6.39 19.12 14.58
N PRO A 516 5.48 20.08 14.36
CA PRO A 516 5.73 21.24 13.50
C PRO A 516 6.97 22.08 13.88
N THR A 517 7.37 22.06 15.15
CA THR A 517 8.59 22.74 15.63
C THR A 517 9.88 22.16 15.04
N LEU A 518 9.84 20.91 14.56
CA LEU A 518 10.97 20.21 13.94
C LEU A 518 10.99 20.35 12.42
N HIS A 519 10.03 21.07 11.83
CA HIS A 519 9.99 21.35 10.40
C HIS A 519 11.32 21.87 9.85
N PRO A 520 12.01 22.87 10.47
CA PRO A 520 13.28 23.35 9.93
C PRO A 520 14.37 22.26 9.87
N GLN A 521 14.38 21.33 10.83
CA GLN A 521 15.33 20.22 10.86
C GLN A 521 15.03 19.20 9.77
N MET A 522 13.76 18.79 9.64
CA MET A 522 13.35 17.86 8.57
C MET A 522 13.56 18.49 7.19
N LYS A 523 13.25 19.78 7.03
CA LYS A 523 13.50 20.49 5.78
C LYS A 523 14.99 20.51 5.45
N ALA A 524 15.87 20.84 6.39
CA ALA A 524 17.31 20.81 6.16
C ALA A 524 17.79 19.42 5.72
N LEU A 525 17.25 18.35 6.31
CA LEU A 525 17.57 16.98 5.93
C LEU A 525 17.04 16.62 4.53
N ALA A 526 15.78 16.95 4.23
CA ALA A 526 15.16 16.72 2.93
C ALA A 526 15.82 17.54 1.82
N ASP A 527 16.29 18.75 2.14
CA ASP A 527 17.06 19.57 1.22
C ASP A 527 18.35 18.85 0.83
N ASN A 528 19.01 18.10 1.73
CA ASN A 528 20.29 17.43 1.48
C ASN A 528 20.24 16.16 0.62
N VAL A 529 19.06 15.70 0.18
CA VAL A 529 18.91 14.50 -0.64
C VAL A 529 18.27 14.79 -1.98
N VAL A 530 18.64 13.99 -2.98
CA VAL A 530 17.95 13.88 -4.25
C VAL A 530 17.01 12.68 -4.16
N HIS A 531 15.72 12.94 -4.34
CA HIS A 531 14.65 11.95 -4.26
C HIS A 531 14.00 11.79 -5.63
N ASN A 532 13.96 10.56 -6.13
CA ASN A 532 13.22 10.21 -7.34
C ASN A 532 12.75 8.75 -7.26
N ARG A 533 12.01 8.26 -8.26
CA ARG A 533 11.61 6.85 -8.36
C ARG A 533 12.14 6.21 -9.63
N GLY A 534 12.53 4.94 -9.52
CA GLY A 534 12.89 4.12 -10.68
C GLY A 534 11.68 3.73 -11.53
N TYR A 535 11.85 2.75 -12.42
CA TYR A 535 10.75 2.04 -13.07
C TYR A 535 11.04 0.52 -13.12
N ASN A 536 9.99 -0.29 -13.11
CA ASN A 536 10.11 -1.72 -13.34
C ASN A 536 10.26 -1.97 -14.84
N SER A 537 11.41 -2.48 -15.25
CA SER A 537 11.69 -2.73 -16.67
C SER A 537 10.74 -3.72 -17.35
N ARG A 538 10.03 -4.57 -16.60
CA ARG A 538 9.03 -5.50 -17.16
C ARG A 538 7.70 -4.83 -17.47
N THR A 539 7.33 -3.76 -16.75
CA THR A 539 6.01 -3.11 -16.87
C THR A 539 6.10 -1.68 -17.41
N GLY A 540 7.25 -1.02 -17.31
CA GLY A 540 7.42 0.40 -17.65
C GLY A 540 6.92 1.37 -16.56
N LEU A 541 6.40 0.85 -15.45
CA LEU A 541 5.76 1.65 -14.40
C LEU A 541 6.75 2.04 -13.30
N ALA A 542 6.51 3.17 -12.64
CA ALA A 542 7.32 3.68 -11.54
C ALA A 542 7.44 2.64 -10.42
N ASN A 543 8.66 2.46 -9.92
CA ASN A 543 8.95 1.46 -8.89
C ASN A 543 9.41 2.14 -7.59
N GLN A 544 10.33 1.49 -6.89
CA GLN A 544 10.97 1.92 -5.66
C GLN A 544 11.58 3.33 -5.72
N VAL A 545 11.64 3.94 -4.55
CA VAL A 545 12.33 5.20 -4.31
C VAL A 545 13.84 5.01 -4.45
N ALA A 546 14.47 5.94 -5.14
CA ALA A 546 15.90 6.12 -5.19
C ALA A 546 16.26 7.40 -4.41
N LEU A 547 17.08 7.24 -3.38
CA LEU A 547 17.68 8.36 -2.64
C LEU A 547 19.17 8.43 -2.90
N THR A 548 19.64 9.63 -3.23
CA THR A 548 21.07 9.92 -3.37
C THR A 548 21.45 11.22 -2.66
N ASP A 549 22.74 11.43 -2.46
CA ASP A 549 23.26 12.74 -2.06
C ASP A 549 23.24 13.75 -3.23
N ALA A 550 23.76 14.96 -2.98
CA ALA A 550 23.85 16.02 -3.98
C ALA A 550 24.81 15.72 -5.15
N ALA A 551 25.71 14.74 -5.01
CA ALA A 551 26.57 14.25 -6.09
C ALA A 551 26.02 12.98 -6.76
N PHE A 552 24.76 12.64 -6.48
CA PHE A 552 24.04 11.49 -7.01
C PHE A 552 24.62 10.13 -6.59
N GLN A 553 25.40 10.08 -5.50
CA GLN A 553 25.85 8.82 -4.91
C GLN A 553 24.70 8.14 -4.15
N PRO A 554 24.44 6.84 -4.37
CA PRO A 554 23.46 6.09 -3.57
C PRO A 554 23.72 6.22 -2.07
N ILE A 555 22.70 6.61 -1.32
CA ILE A 555 22.78 6.74 0.15
C ILE A 555 22.06 5.61 0.88
N ILE A 556 21.46 4.69 0.13
CA ILE A 556 20.79 3.49 0.63
C ILE A 556 21.42 2.25 0.00
N ASN A 557 21.40 1.13 0.71
CA ASN A 557 21.77 -0.17 0.14
C ASN A 557 20.63 -0.83 -0.64
N LEU A 558 20.93 -1.92 -1.36
CA LEU A 558 19.96 -2.65 -2.19
C LEU A 558 19.16 -3.72 -1.42
N ASN A 559 19.08 -3.61 -0.09
CA ASN A 559 18.40 -4.59 0.75
C ASN A 559 16.88 -4.40 0.75
N ALA A 560 16.15 -5.45 1.16
CA ALA A 560 14.68 -5.42 1.28
C ALA A 560 14.18 -4.31 2.23
N VAL A 561 15.01 -3.93 3.20
CA VAL A 561 14.80 -2.77 4.07
C VAL A 561 16.03 -1.87 3.98
N SER A 562 15.86 -0.75 3.28
CA SER A 562 16.94 0.18 2.94
C SER A 562 17.64 0.76 4.17
N GLN A 563 18.94 0.48 4.35
CA GLN A 563 19.76 1.15 5.38
C GLN A 563 20.47 2.35 4.78
N TYR A 564 20.57 3.44 5.55
CA TYR A 564 21.34 4.60 5.14
C TYR A 564 22.85 4.35 5.30
N LEU A 565 23.60 4.61 4.24
CA LEU A 565 25.06 4.41 4.17
C LEU A 565 25.85 5.62 4.69
N VAL A 566 25.16 6.72 4.99
CA VAL A 566 25.72 8.01 5.39
C VAL A 566 24.90 8.65 6.52
N THR A 567 25.48 9.64 7.19
CA THR A 567 24.82 10.46 8.22
C THR A 567 24.28 11.77 7.65
N ALA A 568 23.38 12.43 8.38
CA ALA A 568 22.87 13.76 8.05
C ALA A 568 24.00 14.80 7.87
N ASP A 569 25.03 14.74 8.71
CA ASP A 569 26.19 15.65 8.61
C ASP A 569 27.00 15.39 7.34
N GLN A 570 27.20 14.13 6.96
CA GLN A 570 27.88 13.78 5.71
C GLN A 570 27.09 14.28 4.49
N LEU A 571 25.76 14.15 4.51
CA LEU A 571 24.90 14.70 3.46
C LEU A 571 25.01 16.23 3.36
N ALA A 572 25.02 16.92 4.49
CA ALA A 572 25.17 18.38 4.55
C ALA A 572 26.55 18.82 4.01
N VAL A 573 27.63 18.15 4.43
CA VAL A 573 29.00 18.40 3.94
C VAL A 573 29.07 18.19 2.44
N GLN A 574 28.49 17.11 1.92
CA GLN A 574 28.51 16.82 0.49
C GLN A 574 27.73 17.86 -0.31
N ARG A 575 26.56 18.30 0.18
CA ARG A 575 25.80 19.38 -0.46
C ARG A 575 26.57 20.69 -0.44
N GLN A 576 27.20 21.05 0.68
CA GLN A 576 28.05 22.24 0.76
C GLN A 576 29.23 22.16 -0.21
N ARG A 577 29.86 21.00 -0.37
CA ARG A 577 30.94 20.80 -1.34
C ARG A 577 30.47 21.09 -2.77
N VAL A 578 29.32 20.55 -3.18
CA VAL A 578 28.76 20.81 -4.52
C VAL A 578 28.37 22.29 -4.67
N GLN A 579 27.75 22.89 -3.65
CA GLN A 579 27.30 24.29 -3.68
C GLN A 579 28.46 25.30 -3.68
N ASN A 580 29.55 25.01 -2.98
CA ASN A 580 30.68 25.92 -2.83
C ASN A 580 31.74 25.78 -3.93
N ALA A 581 31.69 24.71 -4.72
CA ALA A 581 32.60 24.55 -5.86
C ALA A 581 32.47 25.73 -6.83
N GLU A 582 33.63 26.21 -7.30
CA GLU A 582 33.72 27.28 -8.30
C GLU A 582 33.24 26.74 -9.65
N THR A 583 33.70 25.55 -10.02
CA THR A 583 33.31 24.83 -11.23
C THR A 583 32.64 23.51 -10.86
N ARG A 584 31.51 23.17 -11.49
CA ARG A 584 30.94 21.82 -11.43
C ARG A 584 30.95 21.15 -12.79
N LEU A 585 31.24 19.86 -12.78
CA LEU A 585 31.12 18.99 -13.94
C LEU A 585 29.96 18.03 -13.68
N PHE A 586 28.85 18.23 -14.37
CA PHE A 586 27.68 17.35 -14.32
C PHE A 586 27.80 16.29 -15.39
N ILE A 587 27.57 15.03 -15.02
CA ILE A 587 27.54 13.91 -15.98
C ILE A 587 26.11 13.39 -16.04
N VAL A 588 25.49 13.45 -17.21
CA VAL A 588 24.21 12.77 -17.50
C VAL A 588 24.47 11.66 -18.49
N GLY A 589 23.93 10.48 -18.20
CA GLY A 589 24.13 9.34 -19.07
C GLY A 589 23.51 8.05 -18.60
N ASP A 590 23.87 6.98 -19.29
CA ASP A 590 23.33 5.64 -19.08
C ASP A 590 24.12 4.83 -18.03
N SER A 591 23.89 3.52 -18.01
CA SER A 591 24.47 2.59 -17.04
C SER A 591 26.00 2.46 -17.11
N THR A 592 26.63 2.89 -18.21
CA THR A 592 28.10 2.81 -18.33
C THR A 592 28.81 3.93 -17.58
N ALA A 593 28.11 5.06 -17.35
CA ALA A 593 28.61 6.21 -16.61
C ALA A 593 28.17 6.23 -15.12
N SER A 594 27.07 5.55 -14.77
CA SER A 594 26.37 5.70 -13.49
C SER A 594 27.18 5.31 -12.24
N ASN A 595 26.84 5.94 -11.11
CA ASN A 595 27.25 5.47 -9.79
C ASN A 595 26.59 4.12 -9.47
N TYR A 596 27.32 3.24 -8.80
CA TYR A 596 26.84 1.95 -8.33
C TYR A 596 27.01 1.80 -6.82
N GLU A 597 26.08 1.06 -6.21
CA GLU A 597 26.10 0.74 -4.79
C GLU A 597 27.31 -0.14 -4.44
N PRO A 598 27.88 -0.03 -3.22
CA PRO A 598 28.98 -0.88 -2.79
C PRO A 598 28.71 -2.39 -2.95
N ASP A 599 27.44 -2.79 -2.83
CA ASP A 599 26.98 -4.18 -2.90
C ASP A 599 27.25 -4.86 -4.26
N VAL A 600 27.47 -4.09 -5.33
CA VAL A 600 27.71 -4.62 -6.68
C VAL A 600 29.17 -4.51 -7.14
N PHE A 601 30.09 -4.14 -6.25
CA PHE A 601 31.53 -4.12 -6.57
C PHE A 601 32.00 -5.47 -7.15
N PRO A 602 32.81 -5.51 -8.23
CA PRO A 602 33.62 -4.44 -8.79
C PRO A 602 32.97 -3.70 -9.97
N ARG A 603 31.65 -3.83 -10.18
CA ARG A 603 30.96 -3.06 -11.20
C ARG A 603 31.06 -1.56 -10.88
N MET A 604 31.54 -0.80 -11.84
CA MET A 604 31.78 0.64 -11.68
C MET A 604 31.45 1.37 -12.97
N GLY A 605 30.88 2.56 -12.86
CA GLY A 605 30.68 3.46 -14.01
C GLY A 605 31.90 4.34 -14.24
N TRP A 606 32.17 4.71 -15.49
CA TRP A 606 33.30 5.60 -15.78
C TRP A 606 33.12 6.99 -15.16
N GLY A 607 31.88 7.48 -15.01
CA GLY A 607 31.58 8.75 -14.33
C GLY A 607 31.86 8.68 -12.83
N GLN A 608 31.66 7.51 -12.21
CA GLN A 608 32.03 7.25 -10.82
C GLN A 608 33.55 7.26 -10.67
N ALA A 609 34.27 6.62 -11.59
CA ALA A 609 35.74 6.59 -11.59
C ALA A 609 36.35 7.98 -11.87
N LEU A 610 35.72 8.78 -12.72
CA LEU A 610 36.14 10.16 -12.98
C LEU A 610 35.92 11.05 -11.74
N ALA A 611 34.80 10.89 -11.05
CA ALA A 611 34.53 11.60 -9.80
C ALA A 611 35.56 11.27 -8.72
N GLU A 612 35.96 10.00 -8.60
CA GLU A 612 37.04 9.56 -7.69
C GLU A 612 38.39 10.15 -8.11
N LYS A 613 38.75 10.07 -9.40
CA LYS A 613 40.03 10.60 -9.93
C LYS A 613 40.20 12.10 -9.64
N LEU A 614 39.10 12.86 -9.67
CA LEU A 614 39.11 14.31 -9.51
C LEU A 614 38.71 14.76 -8.09
N SER A 615 38.60 13.83 -7.14
CA SER A 615 38.09 14.13 -5.79
C SER A 615 38.97 15.08 -4.99
N ASP A 616 40.25 15.19 -5.31
CA ASP A 616 41.20 15.99 -4.56
C ASP A 616 41.34 17.43 -5.11
N MET A 617 40.60 17.76 -6.18
CA MET A 617 40.58 19.12 -6.74
C MET A 617 39.65 20.02 -5.90
N PRO A 618 40.17 21.03 -5.18
CA PRO A 618 39.40 21.77 -4.18
C PRO A 618 38.31 22.68 -4.78
N ASN A 619 38.49 23.15 -6.02
CA ASN A 619 37.57 24.09 -6.68
C ASN A 619 36.60 23.40 -7.65
N LEU A 620 36.73 22.09 -7.84
CA LEU A 620 35.92 21.28 -8.76
C LEU A 620 35.02 20.30 -7.99
N ALA A 621 33.74 20.25 -8.36
CA ALA A 621 32.84 19.18 -7.95
C ALA A 621 32.34 18.40 -9.16
N VAL A 622 32.55 17.08 -9.15
CA VAL A 622 31.95 16.17 -10.14
C VAL A 622 30.62 15.67 -9.60
N VAL A 623 29.54 15.97 -10.32
CA VAL A 623 28.17 15.51 -10.01
C VAL A 623 27.78 14.47 -11.05
N ASN A 624 28.00 13.19 -10.71
CA ASN A 624 27.70 12.10 -11.62
C ASN A 624 26.23 11.67 -11.53
N ALA A 625 25.37 12.35 -12.27
CA ALA A 625 23.94 12.09 -12.32
C ALA A 625 23.54 10.97 -13.29
N ALA A 626 24.48 10.31 -13.97
CA ALA A 626 24.18 9.19 -14.85
C ALA A 626 23.44 8.06 -14.12
N ARG A 627 22.46 7.45 -14.79
CA ARG A 627 21.55 6.47 -14.18
C ARG A 627 21.43 5.20 -15.00
N SER A 628 21.60 4.07 -14.31
CA SER A 628 21.44 2.76 -14.91
C SER A 628 20.02 2.53 -15.41
N GLY A 629 19.90 1.89 -16.57
CA GLY A 629 18.61 1.57 -17.20
C GLY A 629 17.88 2.73 -17.87
N ARG A 630 18.49 3.92 -17.97
CA ARG A 630 17.89 5.12 -18.59
C ARG A 630 18.40 5.34 -20.01
N SER A 631 17.51 5.82 -20.88
CA SER A 631 17.85 6.39 -22.19
C SER A 631 17.85 7.91 -22.11
N SER A 632 18.30 8.58 -23.18
CA SER A 632 18.29 10.06 -23.25
C SER A 632 16.90 10.65 -23.05
N ARG A 633 15.85 9.96 -23.50
CA ARG A 633 14.46 10.39 -23.36
C ARG A 633 13.89 10.10 -21.98
N ASP A 634 13.99 8.86 -21.52
CA ASP A 634 13.42 8.43 -20.23
C ASP A 634 14.12 9.06 -19.03
N PHE A 635 15.39 9.45 -19.17
CA PHE A 635 16.09 10.20 -18.13
C PHE A 635 15.41 11.56 -17.86
N ILE A 636 15.00 12.28 -18.91
CA ILE A 636 14.28 13.55 -18.78
C ILE A 636 12.84 13.29 -18.33
N ASN A 637 12.15 12.34 -18.97
CA ASN A 637 10.75 12.03 -18.64
C ASN A 637 10.60 11.54 -17.19
N GLY A 638 11.59 10.81 -16.69
CA GLY A 638 11.71 10.40 -15.30
C GLY A 638 12.25 11.47 -14.35
N LEU A 639 12.32 12.75 -14.74
CA LEU A 639 12.74 13.90 -13.92
C LEU A 639 14.20 13.94 -13.45
N TRP A 640 15.08 13.06 -13.94
CA TRP A 640 16.47 13.02 -13.47
C TRP A 640 17.25 14.28 -13.84
N LEU A 641 16.99 14.87 -15.00
CA LEU A 641 17.62 16.13 -15.42
C LEU A 641 17.16 17.29 -14.54
N SER A 642 15.87 17.34 -14.19
CA SER A 642 15.29 18.40 -13.36
C SER A 642 15.92 18.52 -11.97
N HIS A 643 16.48 17.42 -11.44
CA HIS A 643 17.20 17.46 -10.17
C HIS A 643 18.52 18.23 -10.24
N LEU A 644 19.07 18.49 -11.42
CA LEU A 644 20.28 19.30 -11.59
C LEU A 644 20.02 20.80 -11.46
N GLU A 645 18.83 21.26 -11.86
CA GLU A 645 18.46 22.67 -11.94
C GLU A 645 18.77 23.48 -10.66
N PRO A 646 18.50 22.99 -9.43
CA PRO A 646 18.82 23.73 -8.21
C PRO A 646 20.33 23.82 -7.89
N MET A 647 21.18 23.08 -8.61
CA MET A 647 22.61 22.94 -8.32
C MET A 647 23.53 23.56 -9.37
N VAL A 648 23.03 23.92 -10.56
CA VAL A 648 23.85 24.49 -11.66
C VAL A 648 24.10 25.99 -11.45
N LYS A 649 25.23 26.52 -11.95
CA LYS A 649 25.47 27.97 -12.13
C LYS A 649 26.19 28.18 -13.46
N ALA A 650 26.21 29.43 -13.93
CA ALA A 650 26.94 29.82 -15.12
C ALA A 650 28.41 29.38 -15.06
N GLY A 651 28.93 28.86 -16.18
CA GLY A 651 30.30 28.38 -16.31
C GLY A 651 30.53 26.89 -16.01
N ASP A 652 29.52 26.19 -15.49
CA ASP A 652 29.59 24.73 -15.30
C ASP A 652 29.66 23.97 -16.61
N TYR A 653 30.01 22.69 -16.53
CA TYR A 653 30.04 21.77 -17.66
C TYR A 653 28.92 20.72 -17.54
N LEU A 654 28.26 20.41 -18.65
CA LEU A 654 27.31 19.30 -18.76
C LEU A 654 27.82 18.27 -19.77
N PHE A 655 28.29 17.13 -19.25
CA PHE A 655 28.77 15.99 -20.02
C PHE A 655 27.60 15.06 -20.32
N ILE A 656 27.32 14.84 -21.60
CA ILE A 656 26.12 14.14 -22.08
C ILE A 656 26.54 12.86 -22.81
N GLN A 657 26.25 11.69 -22.23
CA GLN A 657 26.59 10.38 -22.80
C GLN A 657 25.38 9.44 -22.83
N PHE A 658 24.85 9.14 -24.01
CA PHE A 658 23.73 8.21 -24.20
C PHE A 658 23.93 7.32 -25.43
N GLY A 659 23.00 6.38 -25.69
CA GLY A 659 23.01 5.52 -26.87
C GLY A 659 22.77 4.04 -26.58
N HIS A 660 23.18 3.52 -25.40
CA HIS A 660 23.02 2.08 -25.11
C HIS A 660 21.57 1.65 -24.95
N ASN A 661 20.78 2.40 -24.16
CA ASN A 661 19.37 2.10 -23.89
C ASN A 661 18.45 2.67 -24.98
N ASP A 662 18.84 3.78 -25.58
CA ASP A 662 18.19 4.42 -26.73
C ASP A 662 17.99 3.44 -27.89
N SER A 663 18.97 2.55 -28.12
CA SER A 663 18.93 1.50 -29.16
C SER A 663 17.86 0.41 -29.00
N LYS A 664 17.05 0.44 -27.94
CA LYS A 664 16.03 -0.59 -27.66
C LYS A 664 14.69 -0.30 -28.36
N CYS A 665 14.74 -0.12 -29.67
CA CYS A 665 13.59 0.20 -30.51
C CYS A 665 12.96 -1.03 -31.20
N ASN A 666 13.25 -2.25 -30.74
CA ASN A 666 12.76 -3.48 -31.36
C ASN A 666 11.49 -3.99 -30.70
N ARG A 667 10.31 -3.71 -31.29
CA ARG A 667 9.04 -4.18 -30.73
C ARG A 667 8.89 -5.70 -30.76
N ALA A 668 9.51 -6.39 -31.72
CA ALA A 668 9.46 -7.85 -31.85
C ALA A 668 10.35 -8.61 -30.84
N ALA A 669 11.09 -7.93 -29.97
CA ALA A 669 11.85 -8.62 -28.93
C ALA A 669 10.90 -9.36 -27.96
N SER A 670 11.11 -10.66 -27.78
CA SER A 670 10.19 -11.57 -27.06
C SER A 670 9.92 -11.21 -25.61
N ASP A 671 10.84 -10.49 -24.97
CA ASP A 671 10.80 -10.29 -23.52
C ASP A 671 10.20 -8.93 -23.15
N ARG A 672 10.92 -7.84 -23.46
CA ARG A 672 10.54 -6.47 -23.07
C ARG A 672 10.29 -5.56 -24.28
N GLY A 673 10.10 -6.11 -25.48
CA GLY A 673 10.10 -5.34 -26.73
C GLY A 673 9.17 -4.12 -26.71
N GLU A 674 7.90 -4.31 -26.37
CA GLU A 674 6.93 -3.21 -26.28
C GLU A 674 7.28 -2.20 -25.18
N VAL A 675 7.68 -2.67 -24.00
CA VAL A 675 7.99 -1.82 -22.83
C VAL A 675 9.26 -1.01 -23.06
N ASP A 676 10.31 -1.62 -23.61
CA ASP A 676 11.57 -0.96 -23.96
C ASP A 676 11.34 0.07 -25.08
N VAL A 677 10.48 -0.22 -26.07
CA VAL A 677 10.08 0.76 -27.10
C VAL A 677 9.34 1.94 -26.47
N LEU A 678 8.37 1.65 -25.60
CA LEU A 678 7.55 2.70 -25.00
C LEU A 678 8.38 3.64 -24.12
N ASN A 679 9.30 3.11 -23.31
CA ASN A 679 10.06 3.90 -22.34
C ASN A 679 11.42 4.35 -22.89
N LEU A 680 12.22 3.44 -23.43
CA LEU A 680 13.64 3.69 -23.68
C LEU A 680 13.97 4.13 -25.09
N CYS A 681 13.24 3.66 -26.09
CA CYS A 681 13.59 3.86 -27.49
C CYS A 681 13.72 5.35 -27.87
N THR A 682 14.78 5.65 -28.61
CA THR A 682 14.89 6.82 -29.48
C THR A 682 15.59 6.38 -30.77
N TYR A 683 15.26 6.93 -31.93
CA TYR A 683 15.81 6.57 -33.23
C TYR A 683 17.00 7.47 -33.61
N PRO A 684 18.10 6.88 -34.14
CA PRO A 684 19.26 7.64 -34.59
C PRO A 684 18.95 8.40 -35.89
N ASN A 685 19.89 9.24 -36.34
CA ASN A 685 19.86 9.82 -37.67
C ASN A 685 20.12 8.76 -38.75
N ASP A 686 19.65 9.05 -39.97
CA ASP A 686 19.92 8.22 -41.14
C ASP A 686 21.40 8.30 -41.56
N THR A 687 21.79 7.54 -42.59
CA THR A 687 23.19 7.53 -43.07
C THR A 687 23.66 8.84 -43.69
N ASN A 688 22.75 9.80 -43.94
CA ASN A 688 23.06 11.14 -44.43
C ASN A 688 23.04 12.20 -43.31
N GLY A 689 22.91 11.77 -42.05
CA GLY A 689 22.82 12.65 -40.88
C GLY A 689 21.46 13.35 -40.75
N GLN A 690 20.41 12.88 -41.44
CA GLN A 690 19.06 13.44 -41.30
C GLN A 690 18.32 12.82 -40.12
N VAL A 691 17.58 13.66 -39.40
CA VAL A 691 16.80 13.27 -38.22
C VAL A 691 15.69 12.26 -38.59
N GLN A 692 15.51 11.21 -37.78
CA GLN A 692 14.46 10.20 -37.98
C GLN A 692 13.58 10.06 -36.72
N PHE A 693 12.27 9.89 -36.94
CA PHE A 693 11.26 9.58 -35.92
C PHE A 693 9.91 9.22 -36.60
N PRO A 694 9.02 8.48 -35.93
CA PRO A 694 7.69 8.18 -36.45
C PRO A 694 6.85 9.46 -36.60
N GLN A 695 5.94 9.51 -37.56
CA GLN A 695 5.12 10.71 -37.78
C GLN A 695 4.39 11.14 -36.49
N GLY A 696 4.63 12.39 -36.05
CA GLY A 696 4.02 12.95 -34.84
C GLY A 696 4.75 12.63 -33.53
N GLU A 697 5.82 11.83 -33.57
CA GLU A 697 6.56 11.36 -32.39
C GLU A 697 8.00 11.92 -32.36
N GLU A 698 8.16 13.23 -32.50
CA GLU A 698 9.48 13.89 -32.52
C GLU A 698 10.35 13.57 -31.29
N ALA A 699 9.70 13.34 -30.14
CA ALA A 699 10.35 12.93 -28.90
C ALA A 699 11.08 11.58 -29.02
N LEU A 700 10.72 10.73 -29.99
CA LEU A 700 11.42 9.49 -30.30
C LEU A 700 12.69 9.72 -31.12
N SER A 701 13.07 10.95 -31.48
CA SER A 701 14.38 11.19 -32.11
C SER A 701 15.50 11.25 -31.06
N PHE A 702 16.59 10.53 -31.33
CA PHE A 702 17.78 10.57 -30.48
C PHE A 702 18.47 11.93 -30.56
N GLN A 703 18.62 12.51 -31.77
CA GLN A 703 19.16 13.86 -31.92
C GLN A 703 18.31 14.88 -31.15
N ARG A 704 16.98 14.85 -31.29
CA ARG A 704 16.10 15.77 -30.52
C ARG A 704 16.23 15.57 -29.01
N SER A 705 16.47 14.34 -28.56
CA SER A 705 16.72 14.07 -27.14
C SER A 705 18.04 14.68 -26.66
N LEU A 706 19.12 14.59 -27.45
CA LEU A 706 20.40 15.24 -27.14
C LEU A 706 20.29 16.77 -27.15
N GLU A 707 19.55 17.33 -28.10
CA GLU A 707 19.29 18.77 -28.20
C GLU A 707 18.66 19.34 -26.93
N ARG A 708 17.73 18.61 -26.29
CA ARG A 708 17.13 19.04 -25.01
C ARG A 708 18.14 19.18 -23.88
N TYR A 709 19.21 18.38 -23.87
CA TYR A 709 20.29 18.54 -22.89
C TYR A 709 21.19 19.73 -23.21
N ILE A 710 21.46 19.96 -24.51
CA ILE A 710 22.20 21.15 -24.96
C ILE A 710 21.42 22.41 -24.60
N GLU A 711 20.12 22.43 -24.87
CA GLU A 711 19.21 23.52 -24.51
C GLU A 711 19.22 23.78 -23.00
N PHE A 712 19.06 22.74 -22.18
CA PHE A 712 19.18 22.86 -20.72
C PHE A 712 20.52 23.50 -20.31
N ALA A 713 21.64 23.03 -20.87
CA ALA A 713 22.95 23.61 -20.56
C ALA A 713 23.02 25.10 -20.94
N LEU A 714 22.57 25.46 -22.15
CA LEU A 714 22.61 26.84 -22.65
C LEU A 714 21.70 27.77 -21.86
N GLU A 715 20.48 27.33 -21.50
CA GLU A 715 19.53 28.09 -20.68
C GLU A 715 20.11 28.41 -19.29
N HIS A 716 20.94 27.52 -18.74
CA HIS A 716 21.64 27.70 -17.47
C HIS A 716 23.05 28.29 -17.60
N ASN A 717 23.46 28.74 -18.80
CA ASN A 717 24.80 29.26 -19.10
C ASN A 717 25.94 28.28 -18.76
N MET A 718 25.68 26.99 -18.92
CA MET A 718 26.66 25.91 -18.83
C MET A 718 27.32 25.67 -20.19
N GLN A 719 28.42 24.94 -20.19
CA GLN A 719 29.13 24.46 -21.38
C GLN A 719 28.71 23.00 -21.65
N PRO A 720 27.87 22.75 -22.67
CA PRO A 720 27.53 21.38 -23.06
C PRO A 720 28.72 20.69 -23.74
N VAL A 721 28.97 19.44 -23.38
CA VAL A 721 29.97 18.57 -24.00
C VAL A 721 29.31 17.24 -24.31
N LEU A 722 29.30 16.86 -25.59
CA LEU A 722 28.78 15.57 -26.02
C LEU A 722 29.85 14.49 -25.90
N LEU A 723 29.46 13.29 -25.50
CA LEU A 723 30.33 12.12 -25.48
C LEU A 723 29.68 11.01 -26.29
N THR A 724 30.46 10.35 -27.14
CA THR A 724 30.01 9.15 -27.83
C THR A 724 29.76 8.01 -26.84
N SER A 725 28.92 7.04 -27.20
CA SER A 725 28.69 5.87 -26.33
C SER A 725 29.93 4.98 -26.25
N VAL A 726 30.24 4.43 -25.08
CA VAL A 726 31.33 3.44 -24.98
C VAL A 726 31.04 2.17 -25.79
N PRO A 727 32.07 1.46 -26.31
CA PRO A 727 31.84 0.25 -27.07
C PRO A 727 31.34 -0.89 -26.18
N ARG A 728 30.55 -1.81 -26.76
CA ARG A 728 30.32 -3.14 -26.19
C ARG A 728 31.45 -4.07 -26.61
N VAL A 729 31.81 -5.05 -25.78
CA VAL A 729 32.70 -6.13 -26.26
C VAL A 729 31.92 -7.12 -27.10
N ARG A 730 31.61 -6.76 -28.34
CA ARG A 730 30.94 -7.65 -29.28
C ARG A 730 31.43 -7.42 -30.71
N ASN A 731 31.54 -8.51 -31.47
CA ASN A 731 31.71 -8.46 -32.92
C ASN A 731 30.39 -8.12 -33.63
N ASP A 732 30.42 -8.00 -34.96
CA ASP A 732 29.26 -7.70 -35.80
C ASP A 732 28.16 -8.79 -35.75
N SER A 733 28.52 -10.00 -35.30
CA SER A 733 27.59 -11.12 -35.06
C SER A 733 27.04 -11.14 -33.62
N ASN A 734 27.24 -10.06 -32.86
CA ASN A 734 26.77 -9.87 -31.49
C ASN A 734 27.35 -10.91 -30.48
N ARG A 735 28.55 -11.45 -30.76
CA ARG A 735 29.27 -12.38 -29.87
C ARG A 735 30.42 -11.68 -29.14
N PRO A 736 30.72 -12.02 -27.87
CA PRO A 736 31.84 -11.44 -27.14
C PRO A 736 33.20 -11.77 -27.77
N GLU A 737 33.82 -10.81 -28.45
CA GLU A 737 35.05 -11.04 -29.23
C GLU A 737 35.78 -9.71 -29.54
N LEU A 738 37.09 -9.81 -29.83
CA LEU A 738 37.96 -8.75 -30.39
C LEU A 738 38.33 -9.10 -31.84
N PRO A 739 38.62 -8.14 -32.73
CA PRO A 739 38.69 -6.70 -32.47
C PRO A 739 37.30 -6.05 -32.38
N LEU A 740 37.19 -5.01 -31.56
CA LEU A 740 36.05 -4.10 -31.54
C LEU A 740 36.05 -3.20 -32.77
N THR A 741 34.87 -2.83 -33.24
CA THR A 741 34.66 -1.92 -34.38
C THR A 741 33.74 -0.78 -33.94
N THR A 742 33.71 0.30 -34.71
CA THR A 742 32.77 1.41 -34.51
C THR A 742 31.35 1.09 -34.98
N GLN A 743 31.12 -0.07 -35.63
CA GLN A 743 29.78 -0.52 -36.04
C GLN A 743 28.98 -1.11 -34.88
N GLN A 744 28.94 -0.38 -33.77
CA GLN A 744 28.19 -0.72 -32.58
C GLN A 744 27.09 0.31 -32.39
N HIS A 745 26.02 -0.09 -31.69
CA HIS A 745 24.85 0.77 -31.49
C HIS A 745 24.31 1.26 -32.84
N VAL A 746 24.06 0.30 -33.73
CA VAL A 746 23.44 0.54 -35.03
C VAL A 746 22.11 -0.22 -35.06
N THR A 747 21.02 0.45 -35.37
CA THR A 747 19.74 -0.23 -35.66
C THR A 747 19.73 -0.67 -37.12
N ARG A 748 19.08 -1.78 -37.45
CA ARG A 748 18.95 -2.29 -38.83
C ARG A 748 17.49 -2.55 -39.17
N GLN A 749 17.12 -2.39 -40.43
CA GLN A 749 15.72 -2.47 -40.88
C GLN A 749 15.19 -3.88 -40.61
N ASN A 750 14.00 -3.96 -40.00
CA ASN A 750 13.18 -5.14 -40.13
C ASN A 750 11.79 -4.72 -40.64
N SER A 751 11.58 -4.92 -41.94
CA SER A 751 10.31 -4.63 -42.64
C SER A 751 9.13 -5.46 -42.13
N GLN A 752 9.38 -6.46 -41.29
CA GLN A 752 8.37 -7.28 -40.63
C GLN A 752 8.69 -7.34 -39.11
N HIS A 753 8.44 -6.24 -38.38
CA HIS A 753 8.10 -6.24 -36.93
C HIS A 753 9.11 -5.64 -35.92
N GLY A 754 10.24 -5.03 -36.30
CA GLY A 754 11.26 -4.66 -35.30
C GLY A 754 11.50 -3.17 -35.10
N PHE A 755 12.31 -2.60 -35.99
CA PHE A 755 12.82 -1.23 -35.96
C PHE A 755 12.22 -0.45 -37.12
N GLU A 756 11.68 0.73 -36.83
CA GLU A 756 11.11 1.62 -37.86
C GLU A 756 12.19 2.34 -38.67
N PHE A 757 13.28 2.77 -38.00
CA PHE A 757 14.38 3.51 -38.60
C PHE A 757 15.76 2.88 -38.35
N VAL A 758 16.70 3.20 -39.24
CA VAL A 758 18.05 2.60 -39.33
C VAL A 758 19.10 3.69 -39.29
N GLY A 759 20.06 3.55 -38.39
CA GLY A 759 21.16 4.50 -38.28
C GLY A 759 22.13 4.15 -37.16
N SER A 760 23.11 5.03 -36.95
CA SER A 760 24.16 4.87 -35.92
C SER A 760 23.98 5.92 -34.82
N TYR A 761 23.83 5.47 -33.57
CA TYR A 761 23.79 6.39 -32.41
C TYR A 761 25.13 7.13 -32.26
N TYR A 762 26.25 6.44 -32.49
CA TYR A 762 27.58 7.03 -32.52
C TYR A 762 27.68 8.21 -33.51
N GLN A 763 27.30 7.97 -34.77
CA GLN A 763 27.35 9.01 -35.80
C GLN A 763 26.38 10.16 -35.49
N THR A 764 25.21 9.84 -34.93
CA THR A 764 24.22 10.85 -34.52
C THR A 764 24.78 11.81 -33.47
N VAL A 765 25.58 11.34 -32.49
CA VAL A 765 26.26 12.21 -31.52
C VAL A 765 27.23 13.16 -32.24
N LEU A 766 28.06 12.65 -33.14
CA LEU A 766 29.02 13.45 -33.90
C LEU A 766 28.34 14.51 -34.78
N ASP A 767 27.25 14.12 -35.44
CA ASP A 767 26.49 15.02 -36.31
C ASP A 767 25.77 16.11 -35.48
N THR A 768 25.20 15.74 -34.33
CA THR A 768 24.60 16.69 -33.38
C THR A 768 25.64 17.68 -32.87
N ALA A 769 26.83 17.19 -32.50
CA ALA A 769 27.93 18.04 -32.05
C ALA A 769 28.34 19.07 -33.10
N ARG A 770 28.51 18.61 -34.34
CA ARG A 770 28.85 19.46 -35.49
C ARG A 770 27.78 20.51 -35.76
N LEU A 771 26.50 20.11 -35.72
CA LEU A 771 25.37 20.99 -35.98
C LEU A 771 25.29 22.15 -34.97
N HIS A 772 25.45 21.82 -33.67
CA HIS A 772 25.33 22.78 -32.57
C HIS A 772 26.65 23.45 -32.17
N GLN A 773 27.75 23.09 -32.84
CA GLN A 773 29.10 23.59 -32.56
C GLN A 773 29.53 23.37 -31.10
N VAL A 774 29.11 22.24 -30.52
CA VAL A 774 29.48 21.84 -29.15
C VAL A 774 30.68 20.89 -29.17
N PRO A 775 31.60 20.96 -28.19
CA PRO A 775 32.69 20.01 -28.08
C PRO A 775 32.19 18.57 -28.01
N VAL A 776 32.94 17.64 -28.60
CA VAL A 776 32.63 16.20 -28.56
C VAL A 776 33.86 15.38 -28.18
N LEU A 777 33.72 14.51 -27.19
CA LEU A 777 34.75 13.55 -26.81
C LEU A 777 34.43 12.19 -27.46
N ASP A 778 35.31 11.72 -28.34
CA ASP A 778 35.15 10.47 -29.09
C ASP A 778 35.68 9.27 -28.28
N ILE A 779 35.09 9.09 -27.10
CA ILE A 779 35.49 8.06 -26.15
C ILE A 779 35.27 6.64 -26.70
N GLN A 780 34.34 6.46 -27.65
CA GLN A 780 34.14 5.17 -28.31
C GLN A 780 35.37 4.76 -29.10
N GLN A 781 35.82 5.62 -30.00
CA GLN A 781 36.97 5.36 -30.87
C GLN A 781 38.23 5.14 -30.02
N ARG A 782 38.45 5.97 -29.00
CA ARG A 782 39.59 5.83 -28.08
C ARG A 782 39.60 4.50 -27.33
N MET A 783 38.44 4.08 -26.82
CA MET A 783 38.36 2.84 -26.05
C MET A 783 38.56 1.62 -26.95
N ILE A 784 38.05 1.66 -28.20
CA ILE A 784 38.30 0.62 -29.22
C ILE A 784 39.80 0.49 -29.49
N GLU A 785 40.49 1.61 -29.73
CA GLU A 785 41.94 1.63 -29.97
C GLU A 785 42.72 1.05 -28.79
N ALA A 786 42.41 1.48 -27.57
CA ALA A 786 43.08 1.01 -26.35
C ALA A 786 42.84 -0.49 -26.10
N THR A 787 41.61 -0.97 -26.29
CA THR A 787 41.23 -2.36 -25.98
C THR A 787 41.77 -3.34 -27.02
N ASN A 788 41.71 -2.99 -28.31
CA ASN A 788 42.19 -3.85 -29.39
C ASN A 788 43.70 -4.11 -29.30
N GLN A 789 44.46 -3.23 -28.65
CA GLN A 789 45.90 -3.42 -28.40
C GLN A 789 46.21 -4.43 -27.28
N GLN A 790 45.30 -4.62 -26.32
CA GLN A 790 45.55 -5.43 -25.13
C GLN A 790 45.27 -6.94 -25.31
N GLY A 791 44.39 -7.31 -26.25
CA GLY A 791 44.11 -8.71 -26.61
C GLY A 791 43.22 -9.50 -25.63
N ASP A 792 42.99 -9.01 -24.41
CA ASP A 792 41.98 -9.54 -23.48
C ASP A 792 41.17 -8.42 -22.83
N TRP A 793 39.85 -8.50 -22.97
CA TRP A 793 38.90 -7.49 -22.51
C TRP A 793 38.31 -7.79 -21.14
N ARG A 794 38.45 -9.03 -20.64
CA ARG A 794 37.71 -9.51 -19.46
C ARG A 794 38.06 -8.81 -18.16
N HIS A 795 39.21 -8.14 -18.09
CA HIS A 795 39.58 -7.32 -16.93
C HIS A 795 38.99 -5.89 -16.98
N LEU A 796 38.53 -5.45 -18.16
CA LEU A 796 37.93 -4.12 -18.36
C LEU A 796 36.40 -4.18 -18.23
N TRP A 797 35.75 -5.15 -18.89
CA TRP A 797 34.31 -5.37 -18.75
C TRP A 797 33.99 -6.38 -17.66
N LEU A 798 32.76 -6.34 -17.17
CA LEU A 798 32.31 -7.10 -16.01
C LEU A 798 32.22 -8.61 -16.34
N ALA A 799 33.27 -9.31 -15.97
CA ALA A 799 33.48 -10.75 -16.14
C ALA A 799 34.32 -11.26 -14.96
N VAL A 800 33.67 -11.52 -13.84
CA VAL A 800 34.34 -11.78 -12.55
C VAL A 800 34.11 -13.20 -12.04
N ASP A 801 35.06 -13.71 -11.25
CA ASP A 801 34.90 -15.00 -10.56
C ASP A 801 33.91 -14.82 -9.39
N PRO A 802 32.78 -15.55 -9.36
CA PRO A 802 31.83 -15.49 -8.25
C PRO A 802 32.41 -15.94 -6.89
N ASN A 803 33.54 -16.65 -6.86
CA ASN A 803 34.23 -16.99 -5.61
C ASN A 803 34.83 -15.74 -4.93
N ASP A 804 35.31 -14.79 -5.73
CA ASP A 804 35.85 -13.52 -5.24
C ASP A 804 34.73 -12.48 -5.06
N TYR A 805 33.69 -12.56 -5.89
CA TYR A 805 32.55 -11.63 -5.87
C TYR A 805 31.20 -12.36 -5.84
N PRO A 806 30.74 -12.79 -4.65
CA PRO A 806 29.54 -13.64 -4.51
C PRO A 806 28.25 -13.04 -5.06
N TYR A 807 28.14 -11.70 -5.16
CA TYR A 807 27.00 -11.03 -5.79
C TYR A 807 26.71 -11.58 -7.20
N TYR A 808 27.75 -11.98 -7.94
CA TYR A 808 27.65 -12.44 -9.33
C TYR A 808 27.32 -13.92 -9.48
N GLN A 809 27.13 -14.67 -8.39
CA GLN A 809 26.80 -16.09 -8.48
C GLN A 809 25.45 -16.30 -9.19
N GLY A 810 25.49 -16.97 -10.35
CA GLY A 810 24.32 -17.20 -11.19
C GLY A 810 23.76 -15.94 -11.87
N ARG A 811 24.50 -14.83 -11.88
CA ARG A 811 24.08 -13.54 -12.45
C ARG A 811 24.92 -13.17 -13.67
N THR A 812 24.38 -12.28 -14.50
CA THR A 812 25.16 -11.63 -15.55
C THR A 812 26.29 -10.81 -14.93
N GLY A 813 27.49 -10.92 -15.50
CA GLY A 813 28.73 -10.33 -14.97
C GLY A 813 29.73 -11.35 -14.46
N SER A 814 29.33 -12.62 -14.31
CA SER A 814 30.22 -13.73 -13.98
C SER A 814 31.07 -14.17 -15.19
N LEU A 815 32.13 -14.94 -14.96
CA LEU A 815 32.97 -15.49 -16.04
C LEU A 815 32.22 -16.37 -17.05
N ASP A 816 31.21 -17.12 -16.61
CA ASP A 816 30.38 -17.99 -17.46
C ASP A 816 29.27 -17.22 -18.20
N LYS A 817 28.87 -16.05 -17.68
CA LYS A 817 27.87 -15.17 -18.28
C LYS A 817 28.33 -13.70 -18.24
N PRO A 818 29.39 -13.35 -18.99
CA PRO A 818 30.01 -12.04 -18.85
C PRO A 818 29.10 -10.94 -19.39
N ASP A 819 29.17 -9.77 -18.76
CA ASP A 819 28.50 -8.56 -19.21
C ASP A 819 29.44 -7.77 -20.13
N THR A 820 29.10 -7.70 -21.41
CA THR A 820 29.91 -7.01 -22.43
C THR A 820 29.59 -5.52 -22.53
N THR A 821 28.84 -4.94 -21.59
CA THR A 821 28.44 -3.53 -21.59
C THR A 821 28.97 -2.79 -20.37
N HIS A 822 28.84 -3.37 -19.18
CA HIS A 822 29.27 -2.73 -17.94
C HIS A 822 30.73 -3.02 -17.62
N PHE A 823 31.37 -2.12 -16.88
CA PHE A 823 32.78 -2.20 -16.55
C PHE A 823 33.04 -2.78 -15.17
N GLN A 824 34.21 -3.39 -15.04
CA GLN A 824 34.90 -3.48 -13.76
C GLN A 824 35.58 -2.16 -13.44
N GLN A 825 36.11 -2.01 -12.23
CA GLN A 825 36.89 -0.85 -11.81
C GLN A 825 37.97 -0.44 -12.84
N ALA A 826 38.77 -1.39 -13.34
CA ALA A 826 39.84 -1.09 -14.30
C ALA A 826 39.32 -0.53 -15.63
N GLY A 827 38.20 -1.05 -16.15
CA GLY A 827 37.57 -0.53 -17.36
C GLY A 827 36.98 0.85 -17.16
N ALA A 828 36.31 1.08 -16.02
CA ALA A 828 35.78 2.39 -15.65
C ALA A 828 36.89 3.45 -15.52
N GLN A 829 38.00 3.08 -14.88
CA GLN A 829 39.19 3.94 -14.73
C GLN A 829 39.86 4.24 -16.08
N LEU A 830 39.97 3.26 -16.98
CA LEU A 830 40.49 3.49 -18.33
C LEU A 830 39.64 4.53 -19.08
N VAL A 831 38.32 4.38 -19.08
CA VAL A 831 37.43 5.34 -19.75
C VAL A 831 37.51 6.72 -19.09
N ALA A 832 37.57 6.78 -17.76
CA ALA A 832 37.75 8.04 -17.04
C ALA A 832 39.07 8.75 -17.41
N GLU A 833 40.16 8.00 -17.60
CA GLU A 833 41.43 8.56 -18.09
C GLU A 833 41.30 9.12 -19.51
N LEU A 834 40.67 8.36 -20.41
CA LEU A 834 40.45 8.80 -21.79
C LEU A 834 39.59 10.08 -21.85
N VAL A 835 38.49 10.13 -21.08
CA VAL A 835 37.65 11.33 -20.95
C VAL A 835 38.45 12.52 -20.44
N TRP A 836 39.25 12.31 -19.39
CA TRP A 836 40.11 13.34 -18.80
C TRP A 836 41.13 13.88 -19.80
N ASP A 837 41.80 13.00 -20.53
CA ASP A 837 42.81 13.37 -21.53
C ASP A 837 42.20 14.14 -22.69
N GLU A 838 41.05 13.69 -23.22
CA GLU A 838 40.38 14.40 -24.31
C GLU A 838 39.84 15.76 -23.88
N MET A 839 39.25 15.84 -22.68
CA MET A 839 38.76 17.10 -22.15
C MET A 839 39.90 18.13 -22.04
N ARG A 840 41.06 17.74 -21.50
CA ARG A 840 42.24 18.64 -21.42
C ARG A 840 42.77 19.06 -22.78
N ALA A 841 42.69 18.17 -23.77
CA ALA A 841 43.19 18.46 -25.11
C ALA A 841 42.25 19.38 -25.91
N GLN A 842 40.94 19.29 -25.69
CA GLN A 842 39.93 19.94 -26.53
C GLN A 842 39.26 21.16 -25.88
N ILE A 843 39.27 21.26 -24.55
CA ILE A 843 38.53 22.28 -23.79
C ILE A 843 39.50 23.11 -22.97
N ALA A 844 40.19 24.05 -23.64
CA ALA A 844 41.20 24.90 -23.02
C ALA A 844 40.67 25.70 -21.81
N SER A 845 39.41 26.14 -21.88
CA SER A 845 38.72 26.82 -20.77
C SER A 845 38.56 25.95 -19.53
N PHE A 846 38.53 24.63 -19.67
CA PHE A 846 38.44 23.74 -18.50
C PHE A 846 39.77 23.77 -17.73
N THR A 847 40.89 23.56 -18.43
CA THR A 847 42.24 23.55 -17.83
C THR A 847 42.69 24.87 -17.23
N GLU A 848 42.10 26.00 -17.63
CA GLU A 848 42.41 27.32 -17.06
C GLU A 848 41.61 27.62 -15.78
N ASN A 849 40.48 26.93 -15.56
CA ASN A 849 39.51 27.21 -14.49
C ASN A 849 39.57 26.21 -13.31
N ILE A 850 40.42 25.19 -13.40
CA ILE A 850 40.68 24.20 -12.33
C ILE A 850 42.17 24.14 -12.00
#